data_AF-A0AAU6HGX7-F1
#
_entry.id   AF-A0AAU6HGX7-F1
#
_cell.length_a   1.000
_cell.length_b   1.000
_cell.length_c   1.000
_cell.angle_alpha   90.00
_cell.angle_beta   90.00
_cell.angle_gamma   90.00
#
_symmetry.space_group_name_H-M   'P 1'
#
loop_
_entity.id
_entity.type
_entity.pdbx_description
1 polymer ?
#
loop_
_entity_poly.entity_id
_entity_poly.type
_entity_poly.pdbx_seq_one_letter_code
_entity_poly.pdbx_strand_id
1 'polypeptide(L)'
;MEPLDSALAPARRRFAEHLRDAYQKSGGANLRNVAHRAQTSPASLSRALRGERLPSEAQVQALANALAMGDADRATLAFLHRQAVSEARALRSTRHQLSVTELASRLAELRQKAGGLSLREISHRLTLMGSPLAKSTVERTFADPDRSLVLALQVATVLIEALPEDKRGPEAERMFRTALAAAPSQPGLALVTAPMGSGKTFSALTALLDSQAAPSEVTAALARRLDLPVSELTALAEATATHRTTGPGRPLSEWSPIELGVHPTAGRPHGTGRSANAELPPYIPRTHDRFLDQVVHDASEGHSQILIVVGASGTGKTRSCWEAIQPLARQEWRLWHPFNPTQPDALLYGIDHVEPRTVLWLNESQHYLLHPTLGEKVAQALRRLLSKPERGPVLVLGTLWPEYLGRMTTPVVSGSPHVHAQARELLVGRTTLIPETFDAEALRSADAVTDPLLAEAARSGGRITQYLAGAHQLVYRYETATPASRAVLSAAMDACRLGVTGPLPQAFLIDAAVDYLSETDYEVLTDDWAEQAFAELARPVASGSAPLRRIRPRPAARPTAPGTASVMTAGASYRLADYFEDFGRRTRQAFCPPASFWHAGYTHLTSLEDLNALSDAASDRYRLQWAHHLIRRVTEVRDNQGLASVIEGREVAADPEVVERLARAAARTGQTSALRALAQMREEAGDRLGAERLAQEAAHQGDALALAELAWTREEAGDREEAERLAQEAAAVGDTYALRELARMRETAGGPSDAQTLYRRAAELGDSRSQLRLCEIGQESAELFARADTTAGDTFALIHSARRRQESGDREEAETLYCQAADAGNTFALAALAHIREEAGDRMGAEALYLKAADAGLAWLVNPAQRWPNGLDPDGAPTPPWR
;
A
#
# COMPACT_ATOMS: atom_id res chain seq x y z
N MET A 1 36.84 -34.96 37.41
CA MET A 1 35.69 -34.78 36.52
C MET A 1 34.54 -35.61 37.07
N GLU A 2 33.69 -34.96 37.85
CA GLU A 2 32.34 -35.33 38.31
C GLU A 2 31.59 -33.98 38.43
N PRO A 3 30.25 -33.92 38.32
CA PRO A 3 29.69 -33.38 37.09
C PRO A 3 28.88 -32.08 37.28
N LEU A 4 28.92 -31.23 36.25
CA LEU A 4 28.03 -30.09 35.99
C LEU A 4 26.56 -30.50 35.70
N ASP A 5 26.19 -31.76 35.98
CA ASP A 5 24.94 -32.36 35.47
C ASP A 5 23.68 -31.88 36.21
N SER A 6 23.74 -31.29 37.41
CA SER A 6 22.52 -30.97 38.18
C SER A 6 21.71 -29.75 37.69
N ALA A 7 22.25 -28.93 36.78
CA ALA A 7 21.62 -27.66 36.37
C ALA A 7 20.84 -27.70 35.03
N LEU A 8 20.92 -28.80 34.25
CA LEU A 8 20.22 -28.92 32.96
C LEU A 8 18.84 -29.56 33.12
N ALA A 9 17.85 -29.02 32.41
CA ALA A 9 16.51 -29.59 32.32
C ALA A 9 16.57 -31.06 31.83
N PRO A 10 15.75 -31.97 32.38
CA PRO A 10 15.79 -33.40 32.08
C PRO A 10 15.85 -33.76 30.59
N ALA A 11 15.05 -33.13 29.72
CA ALA A 11 15.05 -33.46 28.29
C ALA A 11 16.32 -32.95 27.59
N ARG A 12 16.85 -31.82 28.05
CA ARG A 12 18.09 -31.21 27.53
C ARG A 12 19.33 -32.04 27.88
N ARG A 13 19.34 -32.63 29.08
CA ARG A 13 20.39 -33.57 29.49
C ARG A 13 20.38 -34.82 28.61
N ARG A 14 19.20 -35.43 28.42
CA ARG A 14 19.01 -36.60 27.55
C ARG A 14 19.42 -36.34 26.10
N PHE A 15 19.08 -35.16 25.56
CA PHE A 15 19.54 -34.75 24.22
C PHE A 15 21.07 -34.70 24.13
N ALA A 16 21.74 -34.07 25.10
CA ALA A 16 23.19 -33.94 25.12
C ALA A 16 23.92 -35.27 25.37
N GLU A 17 23.35 -36.16 26.17
CA GLU A 17 23.82 -37.53 26.36
C GLU A 17 23.75 -38.32 25.05
N HIS A 18 22.59 -38.32 24.39
CA HIS A 18 22.40 -39.05 23.14
C HIS A 18 23.31 -38.53 22.01
N LEU A 19 23.52 -37.21 21.94
CA LEU A 19 24.47 -36.61 20.99
C LEU A 19 25.93 -36.97 21.33
N ARG A 20 26.29 -37.06 22.61
CA ARG A 20 27.62 -37.52 23.06
C ARG A 20 27.86 -38.98 22.70
N ASP A 21 26.88 -39.84 22.90
CA ASP A 21 26.96 -41.26 22.54
C ASP A 21 27.13 -41.42 21.03
N ALA A 22 26.38 -40.69 20.22
CA ALA A 22 26.53 -40.68 18.77
C ALA A 22 27.92 -40.18 18.35
N TYR A 23 28.43 -39.13 19.01
CA TYR A 23 29.78 -38.62 18.77
C TYR A 23 30.87 -39.66 19.13
N GLN A 24 30.72 -40.38 20.25
CA GLN A 24 31.65 -41.44 20.64
C GLN A 24 31.61 -42.64 19.69
N LYS A 25 30.42 -43.07 19.27
CA LYS A 25 30.22 -44.17 18.29
C LYS A 25 30.81 -43.86 16.91
N SER A 26 30.96 -42.58 16.56
CA SER A 26 31.62 -42.15 15.32
C SER A 26 33.15 -42.36 15.31
N GLY A 27 33.71 -43.01 16.35
CA GLY A 27 35.14 -43.35 16.44
C GLY A 27 36.03 -42.21 16.94
N GLY A 28 35.46 -41.20 17.62
CA GLY A 28 36.22 -40.05 18.12
C GLY A 28 36.71 -39.12 17.01
N ALA A 29 35.93 -38.96 15.93
CA ALA A 29 36.25 -38.04 14.85
C ALA A 29 36.60 -36.64 15.38
N ASN A 30 37.69 -36.05 14.86
CA ASN A 30 38.16 -34.72 15.29
C ASN A 30 36.99 -33.73 15.31
N LEU A 31 36.78 -33.09 16.47
CA LEU A 31 35.67 -32.17 16.72
C LEU A 31 35.60 -31.06 15.66
N ARG A 32 36.74 -30.61 15.12
CA ARG A 32 36.79 -29.65 14.00
C ARG A 32 36.23 -30.23 12.69
N ASN A 33 36.49 -31.49 12.40
CA ASN A 33 36.03 -32.14 11.17
C ASN A 33 34.52 -32.43 11.23
N VAL A 34 34.01 -32.83 12.39
CA VAL A 34 32.56 -32.98 12.59
C VAL A 34 31.87 -31.62 12.51
N ALA A 35 32.44 -30.59 13.14
CA ALA A 35 31.92 -29.23 13.06
C ALA A 35 31.89 -28.72 11.61
N HIS A 36 32.96 -28.94 10.83
CA HIS A 36 33.03 -28.58 9.42
C HIS A 36 31.96 -29.30 8.58
N ARG A 37 31.82 -30.63 8.73
CA ARG A 37 30.79 -31.42 8.01
C ARG A 37 29.36 -31.01 8.39
N ALA A 38 29.15 -30.61 9.64
CA ALA A 38 27.88 -30.11 10.13
C ALA A 38 27.67 -28.60 9.90
N GLN A 39 28.58 -27.93 9.17
CA GLN A 39 28.55 -26.49 8.89
C GLN A 39 28.38 -25.63 10.18
N THR A 40 29.07 -26.01 11.26
CA THR A 40 29.04 -25.32 12.55
C THR A 40 30.44 -25.05 13.09
N SER A 41 30.55 -24.21 14.11
CA SER A 41 31.85 -23.94 14.74
C SER A 41 32.19 -24.99 15.81
N PRO A 42 33.49 -25.32 16.03
CA PRO A 42 33.92 -26.25 17.09
C PRO A 42 33.41 -25.84 18.47
N ALA A 43 33.39 -24.54 18.78
CA ALA A 43 32.85 -24.02 20.03
C ALA A 43 31.33 -24.20 20.14
N SER A 44 30.60 -24.17 19.03
CA SER A 44 29.15 -24.41 19.03
C SER A 44 28.82 -25.89 19.19
N LEU A 45 29.58 -26.78 18.54
CA LEU A 45 29.48 -28.22 18.71
C LEU A 45 29.84 -28.66 20.13
N SER A 46 30.92 -28.13 20.71
CA SER A 46 31.32 -28.41 22.10
C SER A 46 30.22 -28.02 23.10
N ARG A 47 29.61 -26.84 22.93
CA ARG A 47 28.49 -26.40 23.78
C ARG A 47 27.22 -27.25 23.58
N ALA A 48 26.99 -27.78 22.39
CA ALA A 48 25.88 -28.70 22.13
C ALA A 48 26.09 -30.07 22.82
N LEU A 49 27.31 -30.61 22.75
CA LEU A 49 27.68 -31.86 23.43
C LEU A 49 27.60 -31.76 24.96
N ARG A 50 27.87 -30.57 25.52
CA ARG A 50 27.70 -30.28 26.95
C ARG A 50 26.26 -29.90 27.33
N GLY A 51 25.33 -29.85 26.38
CA GLY A 51 23.96 -29.40 26.60
C GLY A 51 23.82 -27.90 26.91
N GLU A 52 24.90 -27.12 26.97
CA GLU A 52 24.92 -25.67 27.22
C GLU A 52 24.22 -24.85 26.13
N ARG A 53 24.08 -25.42 24.92
CA ARG A 53 23.35 -24.83 23.80
C ARG A 53 22.47 -25.88 23.12
N LEU A 54 21.19 -25.56 22.87
CA LEU A 54 20.39 -26.33 21.92
C LEU A 54 20.70 -25.85 20.48
N PRO A 55 21.13 -26.74 19.56
CA PRO A 55 21.23 -26.42 18.14
C PRO A 55 19.85 -26.14 17.52
N SER A 56 19.79 -25.47 16.36
CA SER A 56 18.54 -25.41 15.58
C SER A 56 18.20 -26.77 14.97
N GLU A 57 16.96 -26.97 14.54
CA GLU A 57 16.53 -28.23 13.91
C GLU A 57 17.36 -28.57 12.66
N ALA A 58 17.65 -27.56 11.83
CA ALA A 58 18.57 -27.70 10.70
C ALA A 58 19.99 -28.13 11.14
N GLN A 59 20.48 -27.60 12.26
CA GLN A 59 21.79 -27.99 12.82
C GLN A 59 21.76 -29.40 13.41
N VAL A 60 20.65 -29.84 14.02
CA VAL A 60 20.50 -31.23 14.49
C VAL A 60 20.55 -32.20 13.32
N GLN A 61 19.88 -31.88 12.21
CA GLN A 61 19.93 -32.69 11.00
C GLN A 61 21.33 -32.72 10.39
N ALA A 62 22.01 -31.57 10.33
CA ALA A 62 23.39 -31.48 9.86
C ALA A 62 24.37 -32.27 10.74
N LEU A 63 24.17 -32.27 12.06
CA LEU A 63 24.97 -33.05 13.00
C LEU A 63 24.70 -34.55 12.87
N ALA A 64 23.44 -34.95 12.74
CA ALA A 64 23.06 -36.34 12.48
C ALA A 64 23.68 -36.88 11.18
N ASN A 65 23.70 -36.06 10.13
CA ASN A 65 24.40 -36.35 8.87
C ASN A 65 25.92 -36.46 9.09
N ALA A 66 26.53 -35.49 9.76
CA ALA A 66 27.97 -35.43 9.97
C ALA A 66 28.51 -36.57 10.87
N LEU A 67 27.67 -37.10 11.75
CA LEU A 67 27.97 -38.23 12.63
C LEU A 67 27.60 -39.58 12.03
N ALA A 68 27.07 -39.62 10.80
CA ALA A 68 26.63 -40.83 10.12
C ALA A 68 25.66 -41.69 10.96
N MET A 69 24.73 -41.03 11.68
CA MET A 69 23.75 -41.72 12.53
C MET A 69 22.79 -42.54 11.66
N GLY A 70 22.38 -43.73 12.13
CA GLY A 70 21.32 -44.52 11.50
C GLY A 70 19.93 -43.92 11.76
N ASP A 71 18.94 -44.29 10.94
CA ASP A 71 17.61 -43.63 10.96
C ASP A 71 16.91 -43.68 12.32
N ALA A 72 17.07 -44.77 13.08
CA ALA A 72 16.54 -44.89 14.44
C ALA A 72 17.19 -43.90 15.44
N ASP A 73 18.50 -43.73 15.37
CA ASP A 73 19.23 -42.76 16.22
C ASP A 73 18.91 -41.32 15.81
N ARG A 74 18.70 -41.06 14.52
CA ARG A 74 18.27 -39.74 14.02
C ARG A 74 16.88 -39.36 14.52
N ALA A 75 15.93 -40.29 14.44
CA ALA A 75 14.58 -40.10 14.95
C ALA A 75 14.58 -39.84 16.46
N THR A 76 15.42 -40.58 17.20
CA THR A 76 15.58 -40.43 18.65
C THR A 76 16.19 -39.07 19.00
N LEU A 77 17.24 -38.63 18.30
CA LEU A 77 17.86 -37.32 18.51
C LEU A 77 16.90 -36.16 18.21
N ALA A 78 16.13 -36.25 17.12
CA ALA A 78 15.13 -35.25 16.76
C ALA A 78 13.96 -35.20 17.78
N PHE A 79 13.53 -36.35 18.29
CA PHE A 79 12.52 -36.42 19.35
C PHE A 79 13.01 -35.76 20.65
N LEU A 80 14.22 -36.10 21.10
CA LEU A 80 14.84 -35.51 22.29
C LEU A 80 15.07 -34.00 22.14
N HIS A 81 15.42 -33.54 20.94
CA HIS A 81 15.54 -32.12 20.63
C HIS A 81 14.20 -31.40 20.76
N ARG A 82 13.14 -31.91 20.14
CA ARG A 82 11.78 -31.33 20.26
C ARG A 82 11.30 -31.29 21.71
N GLN A 83 11.57 -32.34 22.49
CA GLN A 83 11.23 -32.38 23.91
C GLN A 83 12.00 -31.32 24.70
N ALA A 84 13.30 -31.16 24.44
CA ALA A 84 14.15 -30.15 25.07
C ALA A 84 13.79 -28.71 24.66
N VAL A 85 13.36 -28.49 23.41
CA VAL A 85 12.81 -27.19 22.95
C VAL A 85 11.48 -26.89 23.65
N SER A 86 10.59 -27.87 23.76
CA SER A 86 9.29 -27.74 24.43
C SER A 86 9.45 -27.41 25.91
N GLU A 87 10.32 -28.14 26.61
CA GLU A 87 10.61 -27.91 28.03
C GLU A 87 11.29 -26.54 28.25
N ALA A 88 12.21 -26.13 27.37
CA ALA A 88 12.81 -24.80 27.42
C ALA A 88 11.79 -23.68 27.15
N ARG A 89 10.80 -23.91 26.28
CA ARG A 89 9.69 -22.98 26.03
C ARG A 89 8.74 -22.90 27.22
N ALA A 90 8.38 -24.04 27.83
CA ALA A 90 7.53 -24.09 29.02
C ALA A 90 8.20 -23.42 30.24
N LEU A 91 9.51 -23.64 30.46
CA LEU A 91 10.26 -22.96 31.51
C LEU A 91 10.38 -21.45 31.25
N ARG A 92 10.50 -21.03 29.98
CA ARG A 92 10.47 -19.61 29.61
C ARG A 92 9.09 -19.00 29.78
N SER A 93 8.01 -19.66 29.39
CA SER A 93 6.65 -19.11 29.56
C SER A 93 6.25 -19.03 31.03
N THR A 94 6.62 -20.03 31.84
CA THR A 94 6.33 -20.05 33.29
C THR A 94 7.13 -18.99 34.05
N ARG A 95 8.43 -18.79 33.73
CA ARG A 95 9.24 -17.72 34.33
C ARG A 95 8.83 -16.32 33.86
N HIS A 96 8.44 -16.17 32.59
CA HIS A 96 7.99 -14.89 32.04
C HIS A 96 6.59 -14.51 32.56
N GLN A 97 5.72 -15.48 32.86
CA GLN A 97 4.43 -15.22 33.52
C GLN A 97 4.57 -14.86 35.01
N LEU A 98 5.55 -15.44 35.73
CA LEU A 98 5.85 -15.12 37.13
C LEU A 98 6.57 -13.76 37.31
N SER A 99 7.45 -13.35 36.39
CA SER A 99 8.16 -12.05 36.47
C SER A 99 7.26 -10.86 36.15
N VAL A 100 6.43 -10.98 35.11
CA VAL A 100 5.53 -9.91 34.63
C VAL A 100 4.48 -9.56 35.69
N THR A 101 4.03 -10.55 36.48
CA THR A 101 3.03 -10.32 37.54
C THR A 101 3.63 -9.68 38.81
N GLU A 102 4.87 -10.02 39.18
CA GLU A 102 5.44 -9.57 40.45
C GLU A 102 5.97 -8.12 40.41
N LEU A 103 6.61 -7.72 39.31
CA LEU A 103 7.16 -6.36 39.16
C LEU A 103 6.06 -5.32 38.90
N ALA A 104 5.02 -5.69 38.14
CA ALA A 104 3.81 -4.87 37.96
C ALA A 104 3.05 -4.69 39.28
N SER A 105 2.89 -5.78 40.05
CA SER A 105 2.28 -5.71 41.38
C SER A 105 3.07 -4.81 42.33
N ARG A 106 4.41 -4.85 42.28
CA ARG A 106 5.28 -4.02 43.12
C ARG A 106 5.17 -2.54 42.79
N LEU A 107 5.16 -2.18 41.50
CA LEU A 107 4.95 -0.80 41.07
C LEU A 107 3.57 -0.27 41.47
N ALA A 108 2.53 -1.10 41.36
CA ALA A 108 1.18 -0.74 41.80
C ALA A 108 1.12 -0.49 43.31
N GLU A 109 1.76 -1.34 44.13
CA GLU A 109 1.86 -1.17 45.59
C GLU A 109 2.61 0.12 45.96
N LEU A 110 3.75 0.39 45.30
CA LEU A 110 4.52 1.64 45.49
C LEU A 110 3.68 2.87 45.16
N ARG A 111 2.89 2.81 44.07
CA ARG A 111 2.02 3.91 43.68
C ARG A 111 0.93 4.19 44.72
N GLN A 112 0.35 3.15 45.32
CA GLN A 112 -0.60 3.32 46.41
C GLN A 112 0.06 3.93 47.65
N LYS A 113 1.24 3.43 48.04
CA LYS A 113 2.01 3.96 49.19
C LYS A 113 2.45 5.41 49.00
N ALA A 114 2.73 5.82 47.76
CA ALA A 114 3.07 7.18 47.37
C ALA A 114 1.86 8.13 47.29
N GLY A 115 0.69 7.73 47.81
CA GLY A 115 -0.52 8.57 47.82
C GLY A 115 -1.33 8.51 46.53
N GLY A 116 -1.16 7.47 45.71
CA GLY A 116 -1.99 7.24 44.52
C GLY A 116 -1.74 8.21 43.37
N LEU A 117 -0.49 8.70 43.22
CA LEU A 117 -0.10 9.70 42.21
C LEU A 117 -0.71 9.38 40.84
N SER A 118 -1.28 10.40 40.19
CA SER A 118 -1.84 10.25 38.84
C SER A 118 -0.71 10.00 37.82
N LEU A 119 -1.02 9.33 36.70
CA LEU A 119 -0.02 9.12 35.64
C LEU A 119 0.56 10.43 35.10
N ARG A 120 -0.23 11.51 35.10
CA ARG A 120 0.22 12.86 34.73
C ARG A 120 1.19 13.44 35.76
N GLU A 121 0.93 13.20 37.04
CA GLU A 121 1.78 13.66 38.15
C GLU A 121 3.14 12.94 38.14
N ILE A 122 3.13 11.62 37.91
CA ILE A 122 4.37 10.82 37.76
C ILE A 122 5.19 11.31 36.57
N SER A 123 4.55 11.52 35.42
CA SER A 123 5.17 12.09 34.21
C SER A 123 5.75 13.49 34.46
N HIS A 124 5.03 14.35 35.19
CA HIS A 124 5.49 15.69 35.52
C HIS A 124 6.72 15.68 36.44
N ARG A 125 6.72 14.83 37.48
CA ARG A 125 7.86 14.70 38.41
C ARG A 125 9.09 14.06 37.75
N LEU A 126 8.88 13.09 36.88
CA LEU A 126 9.92 12.55 36.00
C LEU A 126 10.57 13.63 35.13
N THR A 127 9.77 14.56 34.62
CA THR A 127 10.26 15.72 33.87
C THR A 127 11.11 16.64 34.74
N LEU A 128 10.72 16.86 36.00
CA LEU A 128 11.49 17.67 36.95
C LEU A 128 12.83 17.01 37.35
N MET A 129 12.91 15.68 37.32
CA MET A 129 14.14 14.91 37.55
C MET A 129 14.96 14.67 36.28
N GLY A 130 14.66 15.34 35.17
CA GLY A 130 15.46 15.25 33.94
C GLY A 130 15.24 13.97 33.11
N SER A 131 14.20 13.18 33.40
CA SER A 131 13.82 11.97 32.66
C SER A 131 12.39 12.06 32.11
N PRO A 132 12.08 12.94 31.13
CA PRO A 132 10.71 13.19 30.70
C PRO A 132 10.07 11.96 30.03
N LEU A 133 9.17 11.28 30.74
CA LEU A 133 8.33 10.21 30.18
C LEU A 133 6.92 10.72 29.93
N ALA A 134 6.39 10.50 28.72
CA ALA A 134 4.99 10.79 28.41
C ALA A 134 4.02 9.95 29.26
N LYS A 135 2.82 10.47 29.54
CA LYS A 135 1.76 9.74 30.29
C LYS A 135 1.51 8.33 29.72
N SER A 136 1.44 8.20 28.40
CA SER A 136 1.22 6.92 27.71
C SER A 136 2.39 5.94 27.85
N THR A 137 3.61 6.43 28.10
CA THR A 137 4.77 5.60 28.40
C THR A 137 4.72 5.11 29.83
N VAL A 138 4.42 6.00 30.79
CA VAL A 138 4.20 5.62 32.20
C VAL A 138 3.08 4.58 32.32
N GLU A 139 1.98 4.76 31.59
CA GLU A 139 0.85 3.83 31.53
C GLU A 139 1.28 2.45 31.02
N ARG A 140 2.03 2.40 29.92
CA ARG A 140 2.60 1.15 29.39
C ARG A 140 3.58 0.50 30.35
N THR A 141 4.38 1.28 31.07
CA THR A 141 5.29 0.75 32.09
C THR A 141 4.54 0.08 33.24
N PHE A 142 3.37 0.58 33.66
CA PHE A 142 2.55 -0.13 34.65
C PHE A 142 1.88 -1.38 34.09
N ALA A 143 1.50 -1.38 32.81
CA ALA A 143 0.86 -2.52 32.16
C ALA A 143 1.82 -3.67 31.86
N ASP A 144 3.07 -3.34 31.50
CA ASP A 144 4.11 -4.29 31.12
C ASP A 144 5.50 -3.73 31.48
N PRO A 145 5.90 -3.82 32.77
CA PRO A 145 7.14 -3.21 33.23
C PRO A 145 8.39 -3.99 32.82
N ASP A 146 8.25 -5.28 32.51
CA ASP A 146 9.36 -6.13 32.04
C ASP A 146 9.82 -5.74 30.64
N ARG A 147 8.95 -5.08 29.84
CA ARG A 147 9.30 -4.49 28.54
C ARG A 147 10.49 -3.54 28.63
N SER A 148 10.63 -2.82 29.74
CA SER A 148 11.79 -1.96 29.98
C SER A 148 12.01 -1.76 31.47
N LEU A 149 12.93 -2.54 32.02
CA LEU A 149 13.34 -2.44 33.43
C LEU A 149 13.84 -1.04 33.78
N VAL A 150 14.47 -0.35 32.84
CA VAL A 150 14.95 1.04 33.00
C VAL A 150 13.77 1.98 33.25
N LEU A 151 12.71 1.90 32.43
CA LEU A 151 11.52 2.74 32.62
C LEU A 151 10.79 2.38 33.91
N ALA A 152 10.73 1.09 34.27
CA ALA A 152 10.14 0.63 35.53
C ALA A 152 10.90 1.18 36.75
N LEU A 153 12.23 1.20 36.70
CA LEU A 153 13.07 1.78 37.76
C LEU A 153 12.95 3.31 37.81
N GLN A 154 12.87 4.01 36.67
CA GLN A 154 12.63 5.47 36.64
C GLN A 154 11.29 5.82 37.28
N VAL A 155 10.21 5.10 36.94
CA VAL A 155 8.90 5.29 37.56
C VAL A 155 8.97 4.99 39.06
N ALA A 156 9.67 3.92 39.47
CA ALA A 156 9.83 3.59 40.88
C ALA A 156 10.58 4.66 41.66
N THR A 157 11.64 5.28 41.11
CA THR A 157 12.37 6.38 41.76
C THR A 157 11.44 7.51 42.14
N VAL A 158 10.54 7.92 41.24
CA VAL A 158 9.55 9.00 41.50
C VAL A 158 8.59 8.62 42.62
N LEU A 159 8.10 7.37 42.59
CA LEU A 159 7.18 6.86 43.60
C LEU A 159 7.88 6.77 44.96
N ILE A 160 9.15 6.38 44.99
CA ILE A 160 9.95 6.28 46.20
C ILE A 160 10.28 7.67 46.75
N GLU A 161 10.62 8.65 45.91
CA GLU A 161 10.84 10.04 46.36
C GLU A 161 9.59 10.66 47.00
N ALA A 162 8.41 10.26 46.54
CA ALA A 162 7.14 10.68 47.11
C ALA A 162 6.83 10.04 48.48
N LEU A 163 7.62 9.06 48.94
CA LEU A 163 7.49 8.47 50.27
C LEU A 163 8.23 9.29 51.35
N PRO A 164 7.80 9.20 52.63
CA PRO A 164 8.57 9.68 53.77
C PRO A 164 10.00 9.11 53.80
N GLU A 165 10.98 9.91 54.22
CA GLU A 165 12.42 9.57 54.16
C GLU A 165 12.77 8.23 54.83
N ASP A 166 12.10 7.91 55.95
CA ASP A 166 12.26 6.66 56.70
C ASP A 166 11.82 5.42 55.89
N LYS A 167 10.92 5.60 54.91
CA LYS A 167 10.37 4.52 54.06
C LYS A 167 11.06 4.39 52.71
N ARG A 168 11.82 5.39 52.27
CA ARG A 168 12.45 5.40 50.93
C ARG A 168 13.43 4.24 50.73
N GLY A 169 14.31 4.02 51.70
CA GLY A 169 15.33 2.99 51.62
C GLY A 169 14.79 1.55 51.57
N PRO A 170 13.93 1.14 52.53
CA PRO A 170 13.33 -0.20 52.53
C PRO A 170 12.54 -0.52 51.24
N GLU A 171 11.85 0.48 50.68
CA GLU A 171 11.09 0.32 49.44
C GLU A 171 11.98 0.30 48.20
N ALA A 172 13.06 1.10 48.17
CA ALA A 172 14.09 1.04 47.12
C ALA A 172 14.80 -0.33 47.11
N GLU A 173 15.15 -0.85 48.28
CA GLU A 173 15.78 -2.16 48.42
C GLU A 173 14.86 -3.29 47.92
N ARG A 174 13.57 -3.25 48.26
CA ARG A 174 12.59 -4.23 47.76
C ARG A 174 12.41 -4.14 46.25
N MET A 175 12.26 -2.93 45.70
CA MET A 175 12.12 -2.73 44.26
C MET A 175 13.37 -3.24 43.51
N PHE A 176 14.56 -2.95 44.03
CA PHE A 176 15.82 -3.40 43.44
C PHE A 176 15.94 -4.93 43.44
N ARG A 177 15.54 -5.62 44.51
CA ARG A 177 15.51 -7.10 44.55
C ARG A 177 14.50 -7.69 43.58
N THR A 178 13.30 -7.12 43.46
CA THR A 178 12.29 -7.58 42.48
C THR A 178 12.78 -7.36 41.04
N ALA A 179 13.44 -6.23 40.76
CA ALA A 179 14.06 -5.95 39.47
C ALA A 179 15.20 -6.92 39.13
N LEU A 180 16.04 -7.28 40.10
CA LEU A 180 17.09 -8.29 39.97
C LEU A 180 16.52 -9.68 39.66
N ALA A 181 15.40 -10.05 40.28
CA ALA A 181 14.73 -11.32 40.00
C ALA A 181 14.10 -11.37 38.60
N ALA A 182 13.70 -10.21 38.05
CA ALA A 182 13.05 -10.09 36.74
C ALA A 182 14.04 -10.02 35.54
N ALA A 183 15.33 -9.70 35.75
CA ALA A 183 16.33 -9.58 34.69
C ALA A 183 16.88 -10.97 34.26
N PRO A 184 16.51 -11.56 33.11
CA PRO A 184 16.96 -12.91 32.78
C PRO A 184 18.31 -12.86 32.06
N SER A 185 19.36 -13.40 32.70
CA SER A 185 20.33 -14.37 32.15
C SER A 185 21.68 -14.33 32.89
N GLN A 186 21.81 -14.88 34.12
CA GLN A 186 22.99 -15.68 34.52
C GLN A 186 22.65 -16.59 35.72
N PRO A 187 23.08 -17.87 35.72
CA PRO A 187 23.10 -18.69 36.92
C PRO A 187 24.29 -18.28 37.78
N GLY A 188 24.06 -17.52 38.85
CA GLY A 188 25.13 -17.08 39.74
C GLY A 188 24.74 -16.23 40.96
N LEU A 189 23.49 -15.77 41.06
CA LEU A 189 23.07 -14.90 42.17
C LEU A 189 22.29 -15.67 43.23
N ALA A 190 22.99 -16.51 43.98
CA ALA A 190 22.56 -16.95 45.29
C ALA A 190 23.54 -16.36 46.32
N LEU A 191 23.01 -15.48 47.19
CA LEU A 191 23.63 -14.72 48.29
C LEU A 191 23.96 -13.25 47.98
N VAL A 192 22.98 -12.38 48.20
CA VAL A 192 23.23 -11.05 48.81
C VAL A 192 22.14 -10.80 49.85
N THR A 193 22.40 -11.20 51.09
CA THR A 193 21.62 -10.83 52.27
C THR A 193 22.53 -10.01 53.19
N ALA A 194 22.87 -8.80 52.79
CA ALA A 194 23.54 -7.83 53.65
C ALA A 194 22.64 -6.60 53.82
N PRO A 195 22.39 -6.12 55.06
CA PRO A 195 21.54 -4.97 55.31
C PRO A 195 22.25 -3.69 54.84
N MET A 196 21.78 -3.13 53.73
CA MET A 196 22.22 -1.82 53.23
C MET A 196 21.54 -0.71 54.02
N GLY A 197 22.27 0.33 54.41
CA GLY A 197 21.67 1.52 55.05
C GLY A 197 20.68 2.22 54.12
N SER A 198 19.48 2.53 54.62
CA SER A 198 18.31 3.02 53.87
C SER A 198 18.60 4.17 52.88
N GLY A 199 19.42 5.14 53.24
CA GLY A 199 19.76 6.27 52.36
C GLY A 199 20.76 5.94 51.24
N LYS A 200 21.58 4.90 51.40
CA LYS A 200 22.64 4.54 50.45
C LYS A 200 22.12 3.74 49.25
N THR A 201 21.10 2.92 49.45
CA THR A 201 20.48 2.09 48.40
C THR A 201 19.71 2.95 47.40
N PHE A 202 19.00 3.97 47.87
CA PHE A 202 18.31 4.93 47.02
C PHE A 202 19.30 5.73 46.17
N SER A 203 20.36 6.28 46.79
CA SER A 203 21.42 7.00 46.07
C SER A 203 22.15 6.13 45.04
N ALA A 204 22.31 4.82 45.30
CA ALA A 204 22.89 3.88 44.35
C ALA A 204 21.97 3.64 43.13
N LEU A 205 20.66 3.55 43.35
CA LEU A 205 19.66 3.40 42.29
C LEU A 205 19.59 4.67 41.42
N THR A 206 19.66 5.85 42.02
CA THR A 206 19.77 7.14 41.31
C THR A 206 21.09 7.25 40.53
N ALA A 207 22.22 6.89 41.14
CA ALA A 207 23.52 6.93 40.47
C ALA A 207 23.64 5.96 39.28
N LEU A 208 22.99 4.79 39.37
CA LEU A 208 22.92 3.82 38.26
C LEU A 208 22.06 4.34 37.09
N LEU A 209 21.05 5.16 37.39
CA LEU A 209 20.21 5.83 36.40
C LEU A 209 20.89 7.07 35.80
N ASP A 210 21.71 7.78 36.59
CA ASP A 210 22.47 8.98 36.17
C ASP A 210 23.76 8.65 35.41
N SER A 211 24.34 7.46 35.58
CA SER A 211 25.57 7.06 34.90
C SER A 211 25.32 6.64 33.44
N GLN A 212 24.93 7.60 32.60
CA GLN A 212 25.08 7.51 31.13
C GLN A 212 26.57 7.56 30.70
N ALA A 213 27.47 7.89 31.65
CA ALA A 213 28.92 7.76 31.55
C ALA A 213 29.51 7.44 32.93
N ALA A 214 30.00 6.22 33.14
CA ALA A 214 30.94 5.94 34.21
C ALA A 214 32.12 5.15 33.63
N PRO A 215 33.34 5.71 33.57
CA PRO A 215 34.54 4.91 33.37
C PRO A 215 34.66 3.88 34.50
N SER A 216 35.34 2.77 34.22
CA SER A 216 35.55 1.61 35.11
C SER A 216 35.95 1.98 36.55
N GLU A 217 36.52 3.17 36.78
CA GLU A 217 36.89 3.70 38.09
C GLU A 217 35.71 4.13 38.98
N VAL A 218 34.63 4.69 38.42
CA VAL A 218 33.44 5.12 39.19
C VAL A 218 32.64 3.89 39.62
N THR A 219 32.51 2.89 38.74
CA THR A 219 31.88 1.59 39.02
C THR A 219 32.66 0.82 40.10
N ALA A 220 34.00 0.86 40.05
CA ALA A 220 34.85 0.30 41.09
C ALA A 220 34.81 1.08 42.41
N ALA A 221 34.64 2.41 42.37
CA ALA A 221 34.46 3.24 43.56
C ALA A 221 33.09 3.04 44.22
N LEU A 222 32.03 2.85 43.42
CA LEU A 222 30.69 2.49 43.90
C LEU A 222 30.70 1.09 44.52
N ALA A 223 31.29 0.10 43.84
CA ALA A 223 31.39 -1.27 44.34
C ALA A 223 32.13 -1.34 45.68
N ARG A 224 33.24 -0.59 45.84
CA ARG A 224 33.97 -0.46 47.13
C ARG A 224 33.19 0.29 48.21
N ARG A 225 32.31 1.23 47.85
CA ARG A 225 31.49 1.99 48.81
C ARG A 225 30.21 1.26 49.23
N LEU A 226 29.74 0.33 48.40
CA LEU A 226 28.50 -0.45 48.58
C LEU A 226 28.76 -1.89 49.03
N ASP A 227 30.03 -2.26 49.24
CA ASP A 227 30.48 -3.60 49.66
C ASP A 227 29.95 -4.74 48.77
N LEU A 228 29.85 -4.45 47.46
CA LEU A 228 29.42 -5.38 46.43
C LEU A 228 30.63 -5.89 45.63
N PRO A 229 30.59 -7.14 45.12
CA PRO A 229 31.64 -7.63 44.23
C PRO A 229 31.74 -6.74 42.99
N VAL A 230 32.93 -6.15 42.74
CA VAL A 230 33.18 -5.25 41.59
C VAL A 230 32.75 -5.92 40.27
N SER A 231 32.93 -7.22 40.16
CA SER A 231 32.53 -8.02 38.99
C SER A 231 31.04 -7.98 38.68
N GLU A 232 30.16 -7.87 39.67
CA GLU A 232 28.70 -7.93 39.46
C GLU A 232 28.10 -6.59 39.06
N LEU A 233 28.58 -5.49 39.64
CA LEU A 233 28.23 -4.12 39.21
C LEU A 233 28.80 -3.81 37.82
N THR A 234 29.97 -4.36 37.51
CA THR A 234 30.56 -4.27 36.18
C THR A 234 29.74 -5.11 35.18
N ALA A 235 29.26 -6.30 35.55
CA ALA A 235 28.39 -7.12 34.72
C ALA A 235 27.00 -6.49 34.48
N LEU A 236 26.43 -5.78 35.45
CA LEU A 236 25.17 -5.05 35.28
C LEU A 236 25.37 -3.82 34.36
N ALA A 237 26.47 -3.08 34.55
CA ALA A 237 26.86 -1.97 33.67
C ALA A 237 27.19 -2.46 32.25
N GLU A 238 27.85 -3.62 32.12
CA GLU A 238 28.16 -4.28 30.85
C GLU A 238 26.90 -4.86 30.19
N ALA A 239 25.95 -5.41 30.93
CA ALA A 239 24.66 -5.85 30.39
C ALA A 239 23.81 -4.66 29.87
N THR A 240 23.95 -3.48 30.49
CA THR A 240 23.41 -2.23 29.92
C THR A 240 24.26 -1.65 28.78
N ALA A 241 25.55 -1.98 28.73
CA ALA A 241 26.51 -1.52 27.73
C ALA A 241 26.72 -2.51 26.57
N THR A 242 26.13 -3.71 26.58
CA THR A 242 26.25 -4.71 25.49
C THR A 242 25.60 -4.29 24.16
N HIS A 243 25.10 -3.06 24.07
CA HIS A 243 24.80 -2.38 22.81
C HIS A 243 25.88 -1.40 22.32
N ARG A 244 27.08 -1.39 22.93
CA ARG A 244 28.18 -0.50 22.54
C ARG A 244 29.33 -1.28 21.89
N THR A 245 29.31 -1.30 20.56
CA THR A 245 30.53 -1.23 19.76
C THR A 245 30.41 0.00 18.87
N THR A 246 31.30 0.98 19.10
CA THR A 246 31.64 2.17 18.28
C THR A 246 30.51 3.20 18.05
N GLY A 247 30.69 4.49 18.37
CA GLY A 247 29.83 5.65 18.06
C GLY A 247 28.27 5.54 18.15
N PRO A 248 27.52 6.65 18.01
CA PRO A 248 26.08 6.58 17.74
C PRO A 248 25.81 6.13 16.30
N GLY A 249 24.73 5.38 16.09
CA GLY A 249 24.33 4.85 14.78
C GLY A 249 24.85 3.45 14.47
N ARG A 250 24.50 2.92 13.30
CA ARG A 250 24.92 1.59 12.80
C ARG A 250 25.48 1.74 11.37
N PRO A 251 26.21 0.74 10.82
CA PRO A 251 26.72 0.79 9.46
C PRO A 251 25.62 1.17 8.46
N LEU A 252 25.95 2.04 7.48
CA LEU A 252 24.98 2.53 6.51
C LEU A 252 24.31 1.39 5.72
N SER A 253 25.03 0.30 5.46
CA SER A 253 24.54 -0.89 4.77
C SER A 253 23.44 -1.66 5.53
N GLU A 254 23.26 -1.41 6.83
CA GLU A 254 22.23 -2.06 7.66
C GLU A 254 20.91 -1.28 7.71
N TRP A 255 20.86 -0.08 7.13
CA TRP A 255 19.65 0.73 7.11
C TRP A 255 18.76 0.40 5.91
N SER A 256 17.44 0.42 6.14
CA SER A 256 16.45 0.46 5.08
C SER A 256 16.01 1.91 4.81
N PRO A 257 15.77 2.31 3.54
CA PRO A 257 15.19 3.61 3.22
C PRO A 257 13.85 3.85 3.94
N ILE A 258 13.06 2.81 4.15
CA ILE A 258 11.75 2.89 4.81
C ILE A 258 11.88 3.29 6.29
N GLU A 259 12.88 2.74 6.99
CA GLU A 259 13.18 3.10 8.39
C GLU A 259 13.62 4.57 8.53
N LEU A 260 14.10 5.17 7.44
CA LEU A 260 14.56 6.56 7.38
C LEU A 260 13.47 7.53 6.90
N GLY A 261 12.24 7.04 6.69
CA GLY A 261 11.08 7.84 6.31
C GLY A 261 10.86 7.97 4.80
N VAL A 262 11.47 7.12 3.98
CA VAL A 262 11.09 7.00 2.55
C VAL A 262 9.83 6.15 2.47
N HIS A 263 8.76 6.70 1.90
CA HIS A 263 7.50 5.97 1.76
C HIS A 263 7.58 4.91 0.65
N PRO A 264 7.11 3.67 0.90
CA PRO A 264 6.95 2.67 -0.15
C PRO A 264 5.85 3.10 -1.13
N THR A 265 5.82 2.51 -2.31
CA THR A 265 4.82 2.85 -3.33
C THR A 265 3.70 1.82 -3.39
N ALA A 266 2.45 2.29 -3.52
CA ALA A 266 1.27 1.43 -3.62
C ALA A 266 1.36 0.44 -4.80
N GLY A 267 0.86 -0.78 -4.59
CA GLY A 267 0.67 -1.79 -5.65
C GLY A 267 1.86 -2.72 -5.92
N ARG A 268 2.96 -2.61 -5.17
CA ARG A 268 4.07 -3.59 -5.24
C ARG A 268 3.92 -4.68 -4.17
N PRO A 269 4.04 -5.97 -4.51
CA PRO A 269 3.94 -7.05 -3.54
C PRO A 269 5.07 -6.95 -2.51
N HIS A 270 4.72 -7.12 -1.23
CA HIS A 270 5.70 -7.22 -0.15
C HIS A 270 6.47 -8.52 -0.36
N GLY A 271 7.66 -8.44 -0.96
CA GLY A 271 8.47 -9.60 -1.24
C GLY A 271 8.99 -10.20 0.07
N THR A 272 8.51 -11.39 0.45
CA THR A 272 9.12 -12.18 1.52
C THR A 272 10.50 -12.67 1.04
N GLY A 273 11.54 -11.84 1.22
CA GLY A 273 12.95 -12.27 1.10
C GLY A 273 13.83 -11.64 0.02
N ARG A 274 13.47 -10.50 -0.58
CA ARG A 274 14.42 -9.71 -1.42
C ARG A 274 14.54 -8.27 -0.90
N SER A 275 15.75 -7.71 -1.01
CA SER A 275 16.21 -6.39 -0.56
C SER A 275 15.10 -5.33 -0.40
N ALA A 276 15.13 -4.55 0.69
CA ALA A 276 14.21 -3.45 0.98
C ALA A 276 14.04 -2.40 -0.16
N ASN A 277 14.94 -2.42 -1.17
CA ASN A 277 14.80 -1.63 -2.39
C ASN A 277 13.74 -2.16 -3.38
N ALA A 278 13.25 -3.40 -3.23
CA ALA A 278 12.24 -3.98 -4.13
C ALA A 278 10.88 -3.26 -4.03
N GLU A 279 10.59 -2.60 -2.92
CA GLU A 279 9.35 -1.88 -2.65
C GLU A 279 9.33 -0.44 -3.22
N LEU A 280 10.47 0.03 -3.76
CA LEU A 280 10.63 1.39 -4.27
C LEU A 280 10.86 1.39 -5.80
N PRO A 281 10.25 2.32 -6.55
CA PRO A 281 10.52 2.47 -7.97
C PRO A 281 11.97 2.88 -8.20
N PRO A 282 12.51 2.62 -9.41
CA PRO A 282 13.81 3.13 -9.80
C PRO A 282 13.93 4.63 -9.53
N TYR A 283 15.08 5.04 -8.98
CA TYR A 283 15.33 6.46 -8.75
C TYR A 283 15.64 7.16 -10.07
N ILE A 284 14.93 8.25 -10.34
CA ILE A 284 15.18 9.10 -11.51
C ILE A 284 16.06 10.27 -11.04
N PRO A 285 17.32 10.36 -11.50
CA PRO A 285 18.19 11.47 -11.19
C PRO A 285 17.61 12.79 -11.70
N ARG A 286 17.77 13.86 -10.92
CA ARG A 286 17.34 15.21 -11.29
C ARG A 286 18.44 16.23 -11.04
N THR A 287 18.22 17.45 -11.51
CA THR A 287 19.20 18.53 -11.47
C THR A 287 19.83 18.78 -10.08
N HIS A 288 19.06 18.70 -8.98
CA HIS A 288 19.55 18.95 -7.62
C HIS A 288 20.44 17.81 -7.08
N ASP A 289 20.39 16.61 -7.67
CA ASP A 289 21.20 15.47 -7.23
C ASP A 289 22.69 15.71 -7.46
N ARG A 290 23.07 16.46 -8.50
CA ARG A 290 24.47 16.88 -8.71
C ARG A 290 25.05 17.64 -7.52
N PHE A 291 24.22 18.43 -6.82
CA PHE A 291 24.66 19.18 -5.65
C PHE A 291 24.77 18.28 -4.41
N LEU A 292 23.85 17.32 -4.26
CA LEU A 292 23.92 16.29 -3.24
C LEU A 292 25.17 15.43 -3.41
N ASP A 293 25.45 14.97 -4.63
CA ASP A 293 26.61 14.16 -4.98
C ASP A 293 27.92 14.91 -4.68
N GLN A 294 28.00 16.21 -5.01
CA GLN A 294 29.17 17.02 -4.68
C GLN A 294 29.41 17.11 -3.17
N VAL A 295 28.36 17.35 -2.38
CA VAL A 295 28.46 17.45 -0.92
C VAL A 295 28.86 16.12 -0.29
N VAL A 296 28.31 15.02 -0.79
CA VAL A 296 28.70 13.66 -0.36
C VAL A 296 30.14 13.35 -0.74
N HIS A 297 30.56 13.74 -1.95
CA HIS A 297 31.94 13.56 -2.41
C HIS A 297 32.92 14.35 -1.54
N ASP A 298 32.66 15.63 -1.27
CA ASP A 298 33.50 16.46 -0.41
C ASP A 298 33.64 15.86 1.01
N ALA A 299 32.56 15.24 1.51
CA ALA A 299 32.58 14.53 2.79
C ALA A 299 33.42 13.26 2.75
N SER A 300 33.36 12.50 1.65
CA SER A 300 34.21 11.32 1.44
C SER A 300 35.70 11.67 1.34
N GLU A 301 36.04 12.87 0.84
CA GLU A 301 37.41 13.39 0.75
C GLU A 301 37.94 13.97 2.08
N GLY A 302 37.16 13.90 3.16
CA GLY A 302 37.62 14.29 4.50
C GLY A 302 37.09 15.62 5.03
N HIS A 303 36.22 16.32 4.30
CA HIS A 303 35.66 17.60 4.74
C HIS A 303 34.29 17.42 5.41
N SER A 304 34.12 17.87 6.65
CA SER A 304 32.80 17.84 7.29
C SER A 304 31.82 18.78 6.57
N GLN A 305 30.65 18.25 6.18
CA GLN A 305 29.66 18.97 5.37
C GLN A 305 28.27 18.94 6.01
N ILE A 306 27.45 19.93 5.65
CA ILE A 306 26.02 19.95 5.96
C ILE A 306 25.23 20.38 4.73
N LEU A 307 24.13 19.66 4.48
CA LEU A 307 23.15 20.05 3.48
C LEU A 307 21.73 19.78 3.97
N ILE A 308 20.88 20.81 3.92
CA ILE A 308 19.45 20.69 4.17
C ILE A 308 18.70 20.77 2.83
N VAL A 309 17.97 19.71 2.51
CA VAL A 309 17.16 19.59 1.31
C VAL A 309 15.76 20.14 1.58
N VAL A 310 15.34 21.13 0.81
CA VAL A 310 14.13 21.92 1.04
C VAL A 310 13.12 21.69 -0.08
N GLY A 311 11.87 21.42 0.25
CA GLY A 311 10.83 21.19 -0.76
C GLY A 311 9.48 20.83 -0.16
N ALA A 312 8.42 20.98 -0.95
CA ALA A 312 7.05 20.67 -0.55
C ALA A 312 6.86 19.18 -0.17
N SER A 313 5.70 18.84 0.40
CA SER A 313 5.36 17.46 0.73
C SER A 313 5.42 16.56 -0.51
N GLY A 314 5.99 15.36 -0.37
CA GLY A 314 6.03 14.36 -1.45
C GLY A 314 7.00 14.65 -2.61
N THR A 315 7.86 15.68 -2.56
CA THR A 315 8.80 16.00 -3.66
C THR A 315 10.05 15.11 -3.73
N GLY A 316 10.12 14.05 -2.93
CA GLY A 316 11.23 13.10 -2.93
C GLY A 316 12.46 13.49 -2.07
N LYS A 317 12.39 14.51 -1.21
CA LYS A 317 13.53 14.98 -0.38
C LYS A 317 14.32 13.85 0.30
N THR A 318 13.62 13.02 1.06
CA THR A 318 14.22 11.93 1.85
C THR A 318 14.80 10.84 0.94
N ARG A 319 14.15 10.57 -0.20
CA ARG A 319 14.63 9.62 -1.21
C ARG A 319 15.91 10.14 -1.88
N SER A 320 15.96 11.41 -2.27
CA SER A 320 17.17 12.03 -2.85
C SER A 320 18.35 11.97 -1.88
N CYS A 321 18.15 12.28 -0.59
CA CYS A 321 19.21 12.13 0.41
C CYS A 321 19.69 10.68 0.55
N TRP A 322 18.78 9.70 0.49
CA TRP A 322 19.10 8.28 0.63
C TRP A 322 19.95 7.79 -0.53
N GLU A 323 19.57 8.16 -1.75
CA GLU A 323 20.30 7.78 -2.97
C GLU A 323 21.70 8.39 -3.01
N ALA A 324 21.82 9.67 -2.62
CA ALA A 324 23.09 10.37 -2.60
C ALA A 324 24.15 9.73 -1.68
N ILE A 325 23.74 9.14 -0.54
CA ILE A 325 24.69 8.55 0.42
C ILE A 325 25.07 7.10 0.11
N GLN A 326 24.45 6.44 -0.87
CA GLN A 326 24.74 5.04 -1.19
C GLN A 326 26.24 4.75 -1.47
N PRO A 327 27.01 5.63 -2.14
CA PRO A 327 28.44 5.43 -2.34
C PRO A 327 29.24 5.31 -1.02
N LEU A 328 28.80 5.98 0.05
CA LEU A 328 29.48 5.98 1.35
C LEU A 328 29.40 4.62 2.07
N ALA A 329 28.41 3.78 1.74
CA ALA A 329 28.24 2.46 2.34
C ALA A 329 29.44 1.54 2.07
N ARG A 330 30.13 1.73 0.93
CA ARG A 330 31.36 0.98 0.58
C ARG A 330 32.60 1.45 1.33
N GLN A 331 32.54 2.61 2.00
CA GLN A 331 33.64 3.24 2.70
C GLN A 331 33.48 3.13 4.24
N GLU A 332 32.69 2.17 4.70
CA GLU A 332 32.42 1.89 6.13
C GLU A 332 31.81 3.08 6.89
N TRP A 333 31.08 3.96 6.21
CA TRP A 333 30.36 5.03 6.87
C TRP A 333 29.20 4.49 7.70
N ARG A 334 28.92 5.19 8.79
CA ARG A 334 27.79 4.93 9.69
C ARG A 334 26.67 5.91 9.44
N LEU A 335 25.44 5.53 9.74
CA LEU A 335 24.31 6.45 9.78
C LEU A 335 23.67 6.46 11.17
N TRP A 336 23.45 7.68 11.66
CA TRP A 336 22.77 7.94 12.91
C TRP A 336 21.56 8.85 12.68
N HIS A 337 20.38 8.37 13.08
CA HIS A 337 19.13 9.12 13.08
C HIS A 337 18.68 9.35 14.55
N PRO A 338 18.87 10.55 15.12
CA PRO A 338 18.49 10.83 16.51
C PRO A 338 16.99 11.13 16.64
N PHE A 339 16.18 10.15 17.08
CA PHE A 339 14.72 10.32 17.22
C PHE A 339 14.13 9.93 18.59
N ASN A 340 14.91 9.40 19.54
CA ASN A 340 14.42 8.86 20.82
C ASN A 340 15.31 9.36 21.99
N PRO A 341 14.76 9.94 23.09
CA PRO A 341 13.34 10.10 23.46
C PRO A 341 12.59 11.21 22.74
N THR A 342 13.26 12.31 22.43
CA THR A 342 12.79 13.33 21.48
C THR A 342 13.93 13.68 20.53
N GLN A 343 13.61 14.17 19.34
CA GLN A 343 14.60 14.53 18.31
C GLN A 343 15.70 15.49 18.80
N PRO A 344 15.40 16.66 19.41
CA PRO A 344 16.43 17.59 19.89
C PRO A 344 17.22 17.04 21.07
N ASP A 345 16.58 16.34 22.01
CA ASP A 345 17.27 15.75 23.16
C ASP A 345 18.24 14.65 22.72
N ALA A 346 17.76 13.70 21.91
CA ALA A 346 18.57 12.60 21.36
C ALA A 346 19.83 13.11 20.66
N LEU A 347 19.70 14.21 19.90
CA LEU A 347 20.81 14.85 19.24
C LEU A 347 21.78 15.46 20.25
N LEU A 348 21.32 16.27 21.19
CA LEU A 348 22.19 16.94 22.16
C LEU A 348 22.94 15.96 23.06
N TYR A 349 22.34 14.84 23.44
CA TYR A 349 23.00 13.81 24.24
C TYR A 349 24.02 12.99 23.43
N GLY A 350 23.71 12.70 22.16
CA GLY A 350 24.55 11.84 21.32
C GLY A 350 25.64 12.56 20.55
N ILE A 351 25.52 13.86 20.29
CA ILE A 351 26.38 14.59 19.35
C ILE A 351 27.85 14.63 19.75
N ASP A 352 28.16 14.59 21.05
CA ASP A 352 29.54 14.55 21.54
C ASP A 352 30.23 13.20 21.31
N HIS A 353 29.46 12.15 21.05
CA HIS A 353 29.95 10.79 20.81
C HIS A 353 30.08 10.45 19.31
N VAL A 354 29.68 11.35 18.41
CA VAL A 354 29.79 11.15 16.95
C VAL A 354 31.26 10.96 16.55
N GLU A 355 31.57 9.83 15.92
CA GLU A 355 32.89 9.50 15.39
C GLU A 355 33.03 9.96 13.92
N PRO A 356 34.27 10.11 13.40
CA PRO A 356 34.51 10.31 11.97
C PRO A 356 33.79 9.27 11.10
N ARG A 357 33.46 9.65 9.86
CA ARG A 357 32.69 8.85 8.88
C ARG A 357 31.27 8.51 9.34
N THR A 358 30.60 9.49 9.95
CA THR A 358 29.20 9.36 10.36
C THR A 358 28.32 10.31 9.54
N VAL A 359 27.21 9.78 9.02
CA VAL A 359 26.08 10.53 8.47
C VAL A 359 25.08 10.80 9.58
N LEU A 360 24.89 12.08 9.92
CA LEU A 360 23.81 12.54 10.80
C LEU A 360 22.57 12.79 9.95
N TRP A 361 21.55 11.96 10.14
CA TRP A 361 20.29 12.00 9.41
C TRP A 361 19.25 12.81 10.19
N LEU A 362 19.04 14.06 9.80
CA LEU A 362 18.10 15.01 10.43
C LEU A 362 16.84 15.18 9.57
N ASN A 363 16.16 14.07 9.29
CA ASN A 363 14.89 14.11 8.55
C ASN A 363 13.87 14.98 9.30
N GLU A 364 13.18 15.84 8.56
CA GLU A 364 12.27 16.84 9.13
C GLU A 364 12.95 17.72 10.19
N SER A 365 14.03 18.38 9.76
CA SER A 365 14.90 19.26 10.54
C SER A 365 14.14 20.36 11.31
N GLN A 366 12.90 20.70 10.93
CA GLN A 366 12.04 21.58 11.71
C GLN A 366 11.83 21.09 13.15
N HIS A 367 11.78 19.78 13.40
CA HIS A 367 11.59 19.24 14.74
C HIS A 367 12.82 19.38 15.64
N TYR A 368 13.99 19.59 15.03
CA TYR A 368 15.25 19.83 15.74
C TYR A 368 15.47 21.33 15.94
N LEU A 369 15.37 22.12 14.86
CA LEU A 369 15.82 23.51 14.84
C LEU A 369 14.74 24.52 15.28
N LEU A 370 13.45 24.21 15.12
CA LEU A 370 12.35 25.08 15.57
C LEU A 370 11.86 24.76 16.98
N HIS A 371 12.54 23.87 17.72
CA HIS A 371 12.18 23.58 19.10
C HIS A 371 12.29 24.86 19.96
N PRO A 372 11.22 25.28 20.68
CA PRO A 372 11.16 26.60 21.33
C PRO A 372 12.32 26.91 22.28
N THR A 373 12.88 25.90 22.95
CA THR A 373 13.93 26.06 23.97
C THR A 373 15.27 25.42 23.60
N LEU A 374 15.28 24.48 22.65
CA LEU A 374 16.46 23.65 22.36
C LEU A 374 17.02 23.88 20.95
N GLY A 375 16.25 24.47 20.04
CA GLY A 375 16.63 24.59 18.63
C GLY A 375 17.94 25.34 18.40
N GLU A 376 18.15 26.46 19.11
CA GLU A 376 19.40 27.22 19.03
C GLU A 376 20.60 26.47 19.62
N LYS A 377 20.38 25.66 20.66
CA LYS A 377 21.43 24.81 21.24
C LYS A 377 21.81 23.69 20.27
N VAL A 378 20.83 23.07 19.61
CA VAL A 378 21.04 22.06 18.57
C VAL A 378 21.83 22.67 17.40
N ALA A 379 21.41 23.83 16.91
CA ALA A 379 22.11 24.52 15.82
C ALA A 379 23.57 24.85 16.19
N GLN A 380 23.80 25.36 17.40
CA GLN A 380 25.14 25.63 17.90
C GLN A 380 25.99 24.36 18.01
N ALA A 381 25.42 23.26 18.50
CA ALA A 381 26.13 21.98 18.64
C ALA A 381 26.54 21.41 17.27
N LEU A 382 25.66 21.47 16.28
CA LEU A 382 25.95 21.06 14.90
C LEU A 382 27.07 21.90 14.29
N ARG A 383 27.04 23.23 14.47
CA ARG A 383 28.14 24.12 14.02
C ARG A 383 29.47 23.74 14.66
N ARG A 384 29.49 23.50 15.97
CA ARG A 384 30.71 23.08 16.69
C ARG A 384 31.25 21.74 16.20
N LEU A 385 30.38 20.79 15.89
CA LEU A 385 30.76 19.49 15.32
C LEU A 385 31.44 19.68 13.95
N LEU A 386 30.84 20.49 13.08
CA LEU A 386 31.33 20.74 11.72
C LEU A 386 32.64 21.55 11.68
N SER A 387 32.88 22.41 12.67
CA SER A 387 34.08 23.27 12.72
C SER A 387 35.34 22.60 13.26
N LYS A 388 35.24 21.37 13.81
CA LYS A 388 36.37 20.65 14.44
C LYS A 388 36.92 19.56 13.52
N PRO A 389 38.09 19.76 12.88
CA PRO A 389 38.67 18.78 11.96
C PRO A 389 38.95 17.43 12.62
N GLU A 390 39.33 17.42 13.90
CA GLU A 390 39.60 16.21 14.68
C GLU A 390 38.36 15.32 14.89
N ARG A 391 37.17 15.85 14.63
CA ARG A 391 35.90 15.11 14.68
C ARG A 391 35.38 14.73 13.29
N GLY A 392 36.03 15.19 12.22
CA GLY A 392 35.64 14.95 10.84
C GLY A 392 36.32 13.73 10.21
N PRO A 393 35.84 13.28 9.04
CA PRO A 393 34.71 13.86 8.30
C PRO A 393 33.35 13.44 8.87
N VAL A 394 32.41 14.37 8.93
CA VAL A 394 30.99 14.11 9.28
C VAL A 394 30.10 14.74 8.21
N LEU A 395 29.06 14.02 7.80
CA LEU A 395 28.06 14.53 6.87
C LEU A 395 26.72 14.71 7.59
N VAL A 396 26.21 15.93 7.64
CA VAL A 396 24.87 16.22 8.18
C VAL A 396 23.90 16.39 7.01
N LEU A 397 22.94 15.49 6.87
CA LEU A 397 21.87 15.60 5.88
C LEU A 397 20.53 15.78 6.58
N GLY A 398 19.79 16.80 6.19
CA GLY A 398 18.45 17.03 6.72
C GLY A 398 17.45 17.37 5.63
N THR A 399 16.16 17.25 5.96
CA THR A 399 15.06 17.66 5.08
C THR A 399 14.22 18.71 5.78
N LEU A 400 13.66 19.66 5.04
CA LEU A 400 12.90 20.78 5.59
C LEU A 400 11.81 21.24 4.61
N TRP A 401 10.72 21.81 5.13
CA TRP A 401 9.70 22.43 4.26
C TRP A 401 9.97 23.94 4.08
N PRO A 402 9.64 24.54 2.91
CA PRO A 402 9.94 25.94 2.61
C PRO A 402 9.44 26.95 3.65
N GLU A 403 8.25 26.74 4.21
CA GLU A 403 7.64 27.60 5.23
C GLU A 403 8.46 27.62 6.53
N TYR A 404 9.04 26.48 6.92
CA TYR A 404 9.87 26.39 8.12
C TYR A 404 11.25 27.01 7.89
N LEU A 405 11.79 26.89 6.67
CA LEU A 405 13.00 27.62 6.29
C LEU A 405 12.77 29.13 6.44
N GLY A 406 11.68 29.64 5.85
CA GLY A 406 11.31 31.05 5.94
C GLY A 406 11.25 31.55 7.39
N ARG A 407 10.64 30.79 8.30
CA ARG A 407 10.59 31.14 9.74
C ARG A 407 11.96 31.28 10.39
N MET A 408 12.96 30.47 10.01
CA MET A 408 14.32 30.53 10.58
C MET A 408 15.19 31.61 9.92
N THR A 409 14.98 31.87 8.63
CA THR A 409 15.83 32.78 7.84
C THR A 409 15.26 34.19 7.69
N THR A 410 14.02 34.45 8.12
CA THR A 410 13.40 35.80 8.07
C THR A 410 14.33 36.84 8.73
N PRO A 411 14.69 37.92 8.01
CA PRO A 411 15.51 39.00 8.56
C PRO A 411 14.83 39.63 9.78
N VAL A 412 15.60 39.85 10.84
CA VAL A 412 15.06 40.50 12.04
C VAL A 412 14.96 42.01 11.78
N VAL A 413 13.77 42.58 11.97
CA VAL A 413 13.58 44.04 11.99
C VAL A 413 14.22 44.59 13.26
N SER A 414 15.00 45.67 13.14
CA SER A 414 15.78 46.27 14.22
C SER A 414 14.97 46.44 15.51
N GLY A 415 15.44 45.87 16.63
CA GLY A 415 14.82 45.99 17.95
C GLY A 415 14.12 44.74 18.51
N SER A 416 14.00 43.64 17.75
CA SER A 416 13.44 42.36 18.25
C SER A 416 14.52 41.34 18.63
N PRO A 417 14.31 40.49 19.65
CA PRO A 417 15.28 39.43 20.00
C PRO A 417 15.49 38.46 18.83
N HIS A 418 16.74 38.06 18.59
CA HIS A 418 17.10 37.13 17.51
C HIS A 418 16.71 35.68 17.86
N VAL A 419 15.45 35.32 17.60
CA VAL A 419 14.86 34.02 18.02
C VAL A 419 15.54 32.78 17.38
N HIS A 420 16.25 32.94 16.23
CA HIS A 420 16.85 31.83 15.46
C HIS A 420 18.25 32.14 14.89
N ALA A 421 19.11 32.83 15.64
CA ALA A 421 20.41 33.30 15.14
C ALA A 421 21.35 32.15 14.72
N GLN A 422 21.50 31.14 15.57
CA GLN A 422 22.37 29.99 15.34
C GLN A 422 21.85 29.12 14.20
N ALA A 423 20.53 28.89 14.16
CA ALA A 423 19.91 28.13 13.08
C ALA A 423 20.11 28.84 11.73
N ARG A 424 19.96 30.17 11.68
CA ARG A 424 20.22 30.94 10.46
C ARG A 424 21.66 30.79 9.98
N GLU A 425 22.65 31.03 10.85
CA GLU A 425 24.07 30.88 10.51
C GLU A 425 24.46 29.44 10.13
N LEU A 426 23.77 28.43 10.68
CA LEU A 426 23.95 27.05 10.27
C LEU A 426 23.47 26.81 8.83
N LEU A 427 22.35 27.42 8.42
CA LEU A 427 21.67 27.15 7.14
C LEU A 427 22.16 28.00 5.96
N VAL A 428 22.72 29.20 6.18
CA VAL A 428 23.18 30.07 5.08
C VAL A 428 24.15 29.31 4.16
N GLY A 429 23.83 29.27 2.86
CA GLY A 429 24.64 28.62 1.82
C GLY A 429 24.65 27.09 1.87
N ARG A 430 23.86 26.46 2.74
CA ARG A 430 23.84 25.01 3.00
C ARG A 430 22.46 24.38 2.78
N THR A 431 21.65 25.01 1.94
CA THR A 431 20.30 24.53 1.59
C THR A 431 20.18 24.36 0.08
N THR A 432 19.52 23.30 -0.37
CA THR A 432 19.16 23.11 -1.78
C THR A 432 17.64 22.97 -1.93
N LEU A 433 17.07 23.65 -2.91
CA LEU A 433 15.64 23.57 -3.21
C LEU A 433 15.39 22.43 -4.20
N ILE A 434 14.45 21.56 -3.86
CA ILE A 434 13.90 20.56 -4.75
C ILE A 434 12.65 21.13 -5.45
N PRO A 435 12.60 21.14 -6.79
CA PRO A 435 11.40 21.49 -7.53
C PRO A 435 10.31 20.42 -7.38
N GLU A 436 9.05 20.86 -7.45
CA GLU A 436 7.88 19.97 -7.42
C GLU A 436 7.71 19.18 -8.72
N THR A 437 8.15 19.75 -9.85
CA THR A 437 8.01 19.15 -11.17
C THR A 437 9.35 18.64 -11.67
N PHE A 438 9.31 17.54 -12.39
CA PHE A 438 10.46 17.00 -13.10
C PHE A 438 10.74 17.86 -14.33
N ASP A 439 12.02 18.15 -14.57
CA ASP A 439 12.44 18.85 -15.78
C ASP A 439 12.40 17.91 -16.99
N ALA A 440 12.54 18.46 -18.20
CA ALA A 440 12.42 17.70 -19.43
C ALA A 440 13.49 16.58 -19.56
N GLU A 441 14.65 16.75 -18.93
CA GLU A 441 15.69 15.72 -18.92
C GLU A 441 15.31 14.56 -18.00
N ALA A 442 14.87 14.85 -16.78
CA ALA A 442 14.39 13.86 -15.84
C ALA A 442 13.15 13.11 -16.36
N LEU A 443 12.25 13.77 -17.11
CA LEU A 443 11.12 13.11 -17.77
C LEU A 443 11.58 12.12 -18.85
N ARG A 444 12.54 12.50 -19.71
CA ARG A 444 13.12 11.57 -20.69
C ARG A 444 13.81 10.37 -20.01
N SER A 445 14.50 10.61 -18.90
CA SER A 445 15.09 9.54 -18.10
C SER A 445 14.04 8.65 -17.45
N ALA A 446 12.90 9.21 -17.03
CA ALA A 446 11.76 8.45 -16.52
C ALA A 446 11.14 7.55 -17.60
N ASP A 447 10.94 8.07 -18.81
CA ASP A 447 10.38 7.33 -19.95
C ASP A 447 11.32 6.19 -20.40
N ALA A 448 12.63 6.36 -20.25
CA ALA A 448 13.62 5.33 -20.57
C ALA A 448 13.64 4.16 -19.56
N VAL A 449 13.02 4.32 -18.39
CA VAL A 449 12.93 3.27 -17.37
C VAL A 449 11.67 2.44 -17.63
N THR A 450 11.84 1.13 -17.83
CA THR A 450 10.73 0.17 -17.98
C THR A 450 10.06 -0.12 -16.64
N ASP A 451 9.42 0.89 -16.03
CA ASP A 451 8.62 0.76 -14.81
C ASP A 451 7.20 1.30 -15.05
N PRO A 452 6.17 0.43 -14.98
CA PRO A 452 4.78 0.81 -15.29
C PRO A 452 4.24 1.94 -14.39
N LEU A 453 4.70 2.00 -13.14
CA LEU A 453 4.22 2.94 -12.13
C LEU A 453 4.83 4.33 -12.34
N LEU A 454 6.10 4.39 -12.77
CA LEU A 454 6.74 5.63 -13.20
C LEU A 454 6.11 6.17 -14.49
N ALA A 455 5.79 5.30 -15.46
CA ALA A 455 5.10 5.70 -16.69
C ALA A 455 3.68 6.25 -16.42
N GLU A 456 2.94 5.65 -15.48
CA GLU A 456 1.65 6.16 -14.99
C GLU A 456 1.82 7.54 -14.34
N ALA A 457 2.76 7.66 -13.40
CA ALA A 457 3.02 8.92 -12.72
C ALA A 457 3.53 10.03 -13.67
N ALA A 458 4.27 9.70 -14.72
CA ALA A 458 4.75 10.66 -15.72
C ALA A 458 3.58 11.31 -16.50
N ARG A 459 2.52 10.55 -16.79
CA ARG A 459 1.30 11.05 -17.44
C ARG A 459 0.53 12.07 -16.57
N SER A 460 0.77 12.12 -15.27
CA SER A 460 0.10 13.03 -14.32
C SER A 460 0.62 14.48 -14.30
N GLY A 461 1.33 14.93 -15.35
CA GLY A 461 1.76 16.33 -15.47
C GLY A 461 3.08 16.65 -14.75
N GLY A 462 4.01 15.71 -14.72
CA GLY A 462 5.41 15.94 -14.27
C GLY A 462 5.65 16.00 -12.76
N ARG A 463 4.62 15.82 -11.92
CA ARG A 463 4.72 15.73 -10.45
C ARG A 463 4.81 14.27 -9.97
N ILE A 464 5.75 13.52 -10.54
CA ILE A 464 5.87 12.06 -10.41
C ILE A 464 5.90 11.63 -8.94
N THR A 465 6.82 12.18 -8.13
CA THR A 465 7.00 11.75 -6.73
C THR A 465 5.78 12.03 -5.85
N GLN A 466 5.07 13.13 -6.08
CA GLN A 466 3.87 13.49 -5.33
C GLN A 466 2.69 12.61 -5.71
N TYR A 467 2.58 12.25 -6.99
CA TYR A 467 1.59 11.29 -7.46
C TYR A 467 1.78 9.95 -6.75
N LEU A 468 3.01 9.42 -6.76
CA LEU A 468 3.35 8.16 -6.10
C LEU A 468 3.16 8.18 -4.58
N ALA A 469 3.58 9.27 -3.91
CA ALA A 469 3.38 9.43 -2.47
C ALA A 469 1.88 9.57 -2.12
N GLY A 470 1.12 10.26 -2.98
CA GLY A 470 -0.33 10.40 -2.84
C GLY A 470 -1.06 9.07 -3.04
N ALA A 471 -0.69 8.29 -4.06
CA ALA A 471 -1.24 6.98 -4.37
C ALA A 471 -1.17 6.02 -3.16
N HIS A 472 -0.02 5.92 -2.50
CA HIS A 472 0.14 5.11 -1.30
C HIS A 472 -0.86 5.50 -0.19
N GLN A 473 -1.00 6.81 0.08
CA GLN A 473 -1.92 7.30 1.10
C GLN A 473 -3.39 7.09 0.71
N LEU A 474 -3.72 7.18 -0.58
CA LEU A 474 -5.06 6.89 -1.09
C LEU A 474 -5.41 5.40 -0.91
N VAL A 475 -4.54 4.48 -1.33
CA VAL A 475 -4.76 3.02 -1.14
C VAL A 475 -4.89 2.67 0.33
N TYR A 476 -3.99 3.16 1.19
CA TYR A 476 -4.08 2.93 2.63
C TYR A 476 -5.42 3.40 3.20
N ARG A 477 -5.94 4.55 2.73
CA ARG A 477 -7.27 5.02 3.14
C ARG A 477 -8.40 4.15 2.62
N TYR A 478 -8.31 3.61 1.41
CA TYR A 478 -9.30 2.66 0.91
C TYR A 478 -9.31 1.35 1.73
N GLU A 479 -8.13 0.82 2.06
CA GLU A 479 -7.98 -0.40 2.86
C GLU A 479 -8.45 -0.21 4.30
N THR A 480 -8.23 0.97 4.89
CA THR A 480 -8.62 1.27 6.28
C THR A 480 -9.96 2.01 6.41
N ALA A 481 -10.64 2.30 5.30
CA ALA A 481 -11.94 2.97 5.28
C ALA A 481 -13.00 2.19 6.07
N THR A 482 -13.98 2.93 6.60
CA THR A 482 -15.22 2.33 7.10
C THR A 482 -15.92 1.54 5.98
N PRO A 483 -16.71 0.49 6.30
CA PRO A 483 -17.42 -0.30 5.29
C PRO A 483 -18.25 0.58 4.34
N ALA A 484 -19.00 1.55 4.88
CA ALA A 484 -19.77 2.54 4.13
C ALA A 484 -18.90 3.38 3.17
N SER A 485 -17.79 3.95 3.66
CA SER A 485 -16.86 4.71 2.81
C SER A 485 -16.24 3.86 1.71
N ARG A 486 -15.90 2.60 2.02
CA ARG A 486 -15.35 1.66 1.05
C ARG A 486 -16.37 1.33 -0.03
N ALA A 487 -17.62 1.05 0.34
CA ALA A 487 -18.72 0.77 -0.58
C ALA A 487 -18.97 1.94 -1.56
N VAL A 488 -19.07 3.17 -1.05
CA VAL A 488 -19.21 4.38 -1.88
C VAL A 488 -18.03 4.54 -2.85
N LEU A 489 -16.80 4.32 -2.36
CA LEU A 489 -15.60 4.46 -3.17
C LEU A 489 -15.49 3.35 -4.23
N SER A 490 -15.90 2.11 -3.90
CA SER A 490 -15.98 1.00 -4.86
C SER A 490 -17.02 1.26 -5.95
N ALA A 491 -18.20 1.78 -5.60
CA ALA A 491 -19.21 2.19 -6.57
C ALA A 491 -18.71 3.30 -7.49
N ALA A 492 -17.96 4.27 -6.95
CA ALA A 492 -17.34 5.33 -7.76
C ALA A 492 -16.27 4.79 -8.73
N MET A 493 -15.40 3.87 -8.28
CA MET A 493 -14.43 3.19 -9.14
C MET A 493 -15.11 2.39 -10.25
N ASP A 494 -16.20 1.69 -9.92
CA ASP A 494 -16.98 0.92 -10.88
C ASP A 494 -17.68 1.81 -11.92
N ALA A 495 -18.17 2.99 -11.53
CA ALA A 495 -18.70 3.96 -12.50
C ALA A 495 -17.62 4.42 -13.49
N CYS A 496 -16.47 4.89 -12.98
CA CYS A 496 -15.41 5.42 -13.84
C CYS A 496 -14.79 4.35 -14.75
N ARG A 497 -14.57 3.12 -14.25
CA ARG A 497 -14.00 2.06 -15.10
C ARG A 497 -14.95 1.59 -16.19
N LEU A 498 -16.27 1.73 -15.98
CA LEU A 498 -17.31 1.38 -16.95
C LEU A 498 -17.66 2.54 -17.89
N GLY A 499 -16.86 3.60 -17.90
CA GLY A 499 -16.95 4.66 -18.90
C GLY A 499 -17.79 5.87 -18.49
N VAL A 500 -18.24 5.95 -17.23
CA VAL A 500 -18.83 7.19 -16.71
C VAL A 500 -17.73 8.23 -16.51
N THR A 501 -17.72 9.27 -17.34
CA THR A 501 -16.71 10.35 -17.32
C THR A 501 -17.25 11.62 -16.66
N GLY A 502 -18.57 11.74 -16.55
CA GLY A 502 -19.25 12.85 -15.91
C GLY A 502 -19.02 12.95 -14.39
N PRO A 503 -19.33 14.11 -13.76
CA PRO A 503 -19.42 14.23 -12.31
C PRO A 503 -20.42 13.22 -11.73
N LEU A 504 -20.00 12.41 -10.76
CA LEU A 504 -20.85 11.39 -10.13
C LEU A 504 -21.85 12.06 -9.17
N PRO A 505 -23.18 11.95 -9.39
CA PRO A 505 -24.17 12.49 -8.46
C PRO A 505 -24.09 11.82 -7.08
N GLN A 506 -24.30 12.57 -6.01
CA GLN A 506 -24.32 12.01 -4.65
C GLN A 506 -25.38 10.93 -4.49
N ALA A 507 -26.58 11.14 -5.06
CA ALA A 507 -27.69 10.19 -4.99
C ALA A 507 -27.34 8.88 -5.72
N PHE A 508 -26.68 8.96 -6.87
CA PHE A 508 -26.14 7.78 -7.57
C PHE A 508 -25.20 6.97 -6.66
N LEU A 509 -24.25 7.64 -6.00
CA LEU A 509 -23.27 6.97 -5.16
C LEU A 509 -23.88 6.34 -3.89
N ILE A 510 -24.90 6.96 -3.30
CA ILE A 510 -25.60 6.43 -2.13
C ILE A 510 -26.37 5.16 -2.51
N ASP A 511 -27.20 5.24 -3.55
CA ASP A 511 -28.04 4.12 -3.95
C ASP A 511 -27.20 2.97 -4.53
N ALA A 512 -26.14 3.29 -5.28
CA ALA A 512 -25.24 2.28 -5.82
C ALA A 512 -24.50 1.51 -4.72
N ALA A 513 -24.11 2.17 -3.62
CA ALA A 513 -23.28 1.58 -2.57
C ALA A 513 -23.99 0.51 -1.72
N VAL A 514 -25.32 0.42 -1.76
CA VAL A 514 -26.11 -0.46 -0.88
C VAL A 514 -25.67 -1.92 -0.99
N ASP A 515 -25.62 -2.50 -2.20
CA ASP A 515 -25.26 -3.92 -2.39
C ASP A 515 -23.75 -4.18 -2.35
N TYR A 516 -22.92 -3.14 -2.15
CA TYR A 516 -21.47 -3.32 -1.89
C TYR A 516 -21.20 -3.59 -0.40
N LEU A 517 -22.19 -3.37 0.47
CA LEU A 517 -22.11 -3.67 1.88
C LEU A 517 -22.57 -5.10 2.14
N SER A 518 -21.94 -5.77 3.10
CA SER A 518 -22.48 -7.02 3.61
C SER A 518 -23.78 -6.75 4.39
N GLU A 519 -24.66 -7.74 4.52
CA GLU A 519 -25.88 -7.61 5.34
C GLU A 519 -25.56 -7.11 6.76
N THR A 520 -24.49 -7.63 7.36
CA THR A 520 -24.03 -7.23 8.70
C THR A 520 -23.55 -5.77 8.74
N ASP A 521 -22.84 -5.31 7.71
CA ASP A 521 -22.39 -3.91 7.65
C ASP A 521 -23.56 -2.96 7.41
N TYR A 522 -24.57 -3.38 6.64
CA TYR A 522 -25.76 -2.59 6.33
C TYR A 522 -26.65 -2.40 7.57
N GLU A 523 -26.87 -3.44 8.37
CA GLU A 523 -27.70 -3.38 9.60
C GLU A 523 -27.16 -2.42 10.67
N VAL A 524 -25.84 -2.16 10.67
CA VAL A 524 -25.17 -1.33 11.68
C VAL A 524 -25.00 0.13 11.22
N LEU A 525 -25.44 0.47 10.00
CA LEU A 525 -25.38 1.85 9.50
C LEU A 525 -26.25 2.79 10.35
N THR A 526 -25.72 3.99 10.62
CA THR A 526 -26.48 5.08 11.24
C THR A 526 -27.30 5.84 10.20
N ASP A 527 -28.35 6.55 10.61
CA ASP A 527 -29.19 7.35 9.69
C ASP A 527 -28.37 8.38 8.87
N ASP A 528 -27.25 8.86 9.41
CA ASP A 528 -26.33 9.83 8.81
C ASP A 528 -25.10 9.20 8.13
N TRP A 529 -25.10 7.88 7.91
CA TRP A 529 -23.93 7.13 7.38
C TRP A 529 -23.36 7.76 6.11
N ALA A 530 -24.22 8.22 5.19
CA ALA A 530 -23.81 8.78 3.91
C ALA A 530 -23.02 10.07 4.12
N GLU A 531 -23.47 10.96 5.02
CA GLU A 531 -22.77 12.20 5.33
C GLU A 531 -21.39 11.92 5.94
N GLN A 532 -21.32 10.94 6.85
CA GLN A 532 -20.05 10.51 7.46
C GLN A 532 -19.09 9.94 6.40
N ALA A 533 -19.59 9.11 5.49
CA ALA A 533 -18.80 8.51 4.42
C ALA A 533 -18.22 9.57 3.47
N PHE A 534 -19.05 10.51 2.99
CA PHE A 534 -18.56 11.60 2.14
C PHE A 534 -17.60 12.53 2.90
N ALA A 535 -17.82 12.77 4.20
CA ALA A 535 -16.91 13.58 5.02
C ALA A 535 -15.55 12.89 5.23
N GLU A 536 -15.53 11.57 5.35
CA GLU A 536 -14.29 10.76 5.40
C GLU A 536 -13.55 10.82 4.06
N LEU A 537 -14.24 10.51 2.95
CA LEU A 537 -13.67 10.43 1.61
C LEU A 537 -13.24 11.79 1.03
N ALA A 538 -13.83 12.90 1.50
CA ALA A 538 -13.46 14.24 1.08
C ALA A 538 -12.20 14.80 1.76
N ARG A 539 -11.65 14.13 2.78
CA ARG A 539 -10.43 14.58 3.45
C ARG A 539 -9.25 14.51 2.47
N PRO A 540 -8.46 15.56 2.29
CA PRO A 540 -7.26 15.48 1.45
C PRO A 540 -6.18 14.60 2.13
N VAL A 541 -5.41 13.88 1.31
CA VAL A 541 -4.10 13.30 1.68
C VAL A 541 -3.01 14.37 1.60
N ALA A 542 -1.80 14.09 2.07
CA ALA A 542 -0.72 15.08 2.16
C ALA A 542 -0.29 15.66 0.80
N SER A 543 -0.63 14.99 -0.30
CA SER A 543 -0.43 15.48 -1.68
C SER A 543 -1.52 16.47 -2.15
N GLY A 544 -2.56 16.71 -1.35
CA GLY A 544 -3.68 17.61 -1.67
C GLY A 544 -4.86 16.94 -2.39
N SER A 545 -4.71 15.70 -2.87
CA SER A 545 -5.81 14.92 -3.46
C SER A 545 -6.70 14.31 -2.38
N ALA A 546 -7.98 14.09 -2.63
CA ALA A 546 -8.89 13.36 -1.75
C ALA A 546 -9.44 12.14 -2.50
N PRO A 547 -9.72 11.00 -1.84
CA PRO A 547 -10.34 9.83 -2.47
C PRO A 547 -11.54 10.18 -3.34
N LEU A 548 -12.43 11.04 -2.81
CA LEU A 548 -13.59 11.52 -3.53
C LEU A 548 -13.78 13.02 -3.26
N ARG A 549 -13.62 13.84 -4.31
CA ARG A 549 -13.67 15.31 -4.20
C ARG A 549 -15.03 15.84 -4.64
N ARG A 550 -15.69 16.61 -3.77
CA ARG A 550 -16.90 17.34 -4.14
C ARG A 550 -16.60 18.40 -5.19
N ILE A 551 -17.29 18.36 -6.32
CA ILE A 551 -17.23 19.39 -7.36
C ILE A 551 -18.13 20.55 -6.91
N ARG A 552 -17.54 21.75 -6.87
CA ARG A 552 -18.30 22.99 -6.76
C ARG A 552 -18.43 23.56 -8.17
N PRO A 553 -19.62 23.60 -8.79
CA PRO A 553 -19.77 24.23 -10.09
C PRO A 553 -19.32 25.69 -9.97
N ARG A 554 -18.36 26.09 -10.81
CA ARG A 554 -17.92 27.48 -10.89
C ARG A 554 -19.09 28.28 -11.47
N PRO A 555 -19.62 29.30 -10.78
CA PRO A 555 -20.67 30.13 -11.36
C PRO A 555 -20.18 30.68 -12.69
N ALA A 556 -20.94 30.48 -13.76
CA ALA A 556 -20.63 31.06 -15.06
C ALA A 556 -20.46 32.58 -14.89
N ALA A 557 -19.37 33.13 -15.41
CA ALA A 557 -19.10 34.55 -15.33
C ALA A 557 -20.20 35.33 -16.08
N ARG A 558 -20.92 36.19 -15.31
CA ARG A 558 -21.97 37.15 -15.71
C ARG A 558 -23.15 36.57 -16.53
N PRO A 559 -24.38 36.60 -16.00
CA PRO A 559 -25.56 36.37 -16.83
C PRO A 559 -25.67 37.52 -17.85
N THR A 560 -25.66 37.19 -19.14
CA THR A 560 -25.84 38.15 -20.24
C THR A 560 -27.31 38.50 -20.52
N ALA A 561 -28.26 38.02 -19.71
CA ALA A 561 -29.64 38.45 -19.76
C ALA A 561 -30.31 38.37 -18.37
N PRO A 562 -31.15 39.33 -17.98
CA PRO A 562 -32.03 39.19 -16.83
C PRO A 562 -33.22 38.31 -17.22
N GLY A 563 -33.13 37.01 -16.97
CA GLY A 563 -34.21 36.06 -17.23
C GLY A 563 -33.90 34.69 -16.65
N THR A 564 -34.69 34.31 -15.64
CA THR A 564 -34.76 32.99 -15.01
C THR A 564 -33.41 32.39 -14.57
N ALA A 565 -32.95 32.80 -13.39
CA ALA A 565 -32.12 31.92 -12.57
C ALA A 565 -32.95 30.68 -12.23
N SER A 566 -32.87 29.64 -13.05
CA SER A 566 -33.36 28.32 -12.67
C SER A 566 -32.48 27.87 -11.50
N VAL A 567 -33.04 27.93 -10.30
CA VAL A 567 -32.54 27.19 -9.15
C VAL A 567 -32.86 25.73 -9.44
N MET A 568 -32.13 25.12 -10.37
CA MET A 568 -32.04 23.68 -10.41
C MET A 568 -31.23 23.30 -9.18
N THR A 569 -31.90 22.69 -8.21
CA THR A 569 -31.29 21.94 -7.11
C THR A 569 -30.55 20.72 -7.70
N ALA A 570 -29.47 20.95 -8.45
CA ALA A 570 -28.55 19.89 -8.82
C ALA A 570 -27.88 19.45 -7.51
N GLY A 571 -28.14 18.22 -7.09
CA GLY A 571 -27.51 17.61 -5.92
C GLY A 571 -25.98 17.70 -6.01
N ALA A 572 -25.29 17.52 -4.88
CA ALA A 572 -23.83 17.56 -4.89
C ALA A 572 -23.27 16.50 -5.85
N SER A 573 -22.28 16.86 -6.66
CA SER A 573 -21.56 15.91 -7.52
C SER A 573 -20.12 15.76 -7.05
N TYR A 574 -19.54 14.61 -7.35
CA TYR A 574 -18.23 14.19 -6.88
C TYR A 574 -17.36 13.72 -8.03
N ARG A 575 -16.05 13.82 -7.86
CA ARG A 575 -15.04 13.27 -8.77
C ARG A 575 -14.11 12.36 -8.00
N LEU A 576 -13.89 11.17 -8.54
CA LEU A 576 -12.91 10.20 -8.05
C LEU A 576 -11.49 10.75 -8.21
N ALA A 577 -10.55 10.37 -7.35
CA ALA A 577 -9.15 10.70 -7.58
C ALA A 577 -8.63 9.96 -8.83
N ASP A 578 -7.86 10.64 -9.68
CA ASP A 578 -7.33 10.09 -10.94
C ASP A 578 -6.61 8.73 -10.73
N TYR A 579 -5.84 8.58 -9.64
CA TYR A 579 -5.20 7.29 -9.30
C TYR A 579 -6.21 6.15 -9.08
N PHE A 580 -7.38 6.44 -8.50
CA PHE A 580 -8.41 5.44 -8.26
C PHE A 580 -9.15 4.99 -9.53
N GLU A 581 -9.14 5.78 -10.60
CA GLU A 581 -9.66 5.33 -11.90
C GLU A 581 -8.83 4.16 -12.44
N ASP A 582 -7.51 4.31 -12.47
CA ASP A 582 -6.57 3.27 -12.92
C ASP A 582 -6.45 2.11 -11.92
N PHE A 583 -6.50 2.40 -10.61
CA PHE A 583 -6.54 1.35 -9.57
C PHE A 583 -7.81 0.50 -9.67
N GLY A 584 -8.97 1.14 -9.87
CA GLY A 584 -10.25 0.46 -10.06
C GLY A 584 -10.27 -0.41 -11.31
N ARG A 585 -9.77 0.10 -12.44
CA ARG A 585 -9.62 -0.68 -13.69
C ARG A 585 -8.82 -1.97 -13.49
N ARG A 586 -7.75 -1.93 -12.70
CA ARG A 586 -6.88 -3.10 -12.42
C ARG A 586 -7.48 -4.06 -11.39
N THR A 587 -7.95 -3.54 -10.27
CA THR A 587 -8.33 -4.37 -9.11
C THR A 587 -9.75 -4.91 -9.18
N ARG A 588 -10.60 -4.31 -10.02
CA ARG A 588 -12.04 -4.62 -10.11
C ARG A 588 -12.46 -5.08 -11.51
N GLN A 589 -11.51 -5.45 -12.37
CA GLN A 589 -11.78 -5.85 -13.75
C GLN A 589 -12.75 -7.04 -13.84
N ALA A 590 -12.48 -8.09 -13.05
CA ALA A 590 -13.27 -9.33 -13.02
C ALA A 590 -14.52 -9.27 -12.12
N PHE A 591 -14.85 -8.09 -11.58
CA PHE A 591 -16.02 -7.89 -10.73
C PHE A 591 -17.16 -7.28 -11.54
N CYS A 592 -18.34 -7.88 -11.51
CA CYS A 592 -19.55 -7.25 -12.02
C CYS A 592 -20.18 -6.37 -10.93
N PRO A 593 -20.53 -5.10 -11.21
CA PRO A 593 -21.25 -4.29 -10.26
C PRO A 593 -22.61 -4.94 -9.88
N PRO A 594 -23.05 -4.78 -8.62
CA PRO A 594 -24.30 -5.37 -8.14
C PRO A 594 -25.54 -4.66 -8.70
N ALA A 595 -26.73 -5.19 -8.41
CA ALA A 595 -27.99 -4.69 -8.95
C ALA A 595 -28.26 -3.21 -8.57
N SER A 596 -27.97 -2.82 -7.33
CA SER A 596 -28.08 -1.44 -6.85
C SER A 596 -27.31 -0.45 -7.72
N PHE A 597 -26.13 -0.83 -8.23
CA PHE A 597 -25.31 0.03 -9.10
C PHE A 597 -26.01 0.32 -10.43
N TRP A 598 -26.51 -0.71 -11.11
CA TRP A 598 -27.19 -0.54 -12.39
C TRP A 598 -28.51 0.22 -12.24
N HIS A 599 -29.25 -0.05 -11.16
CA HIS A 599 -30.46 0.68 -10.81
C HIS A 599 -30.19 2.16 -10.53
N ALA A 600 -29.14 2.46 -9.75
CA ALA A 600 -28.72 3.83 -9.48
C ALA A 600 -28.31 4.54 -10.77
N GLY A 601 -27.60 3.85 -11.68
CA GLY A 601 -27.22 4.38 -12.99
C GLY A 601 -28.45 4.78 -13.82
N TYR A 602 -29.43 3.89 -13.93
CA TYR A 602 -30.71 4.15 -14.60
C TYR A 602 -31.46 5.35 -14.01
N THR A 603 -31.48 5.47 -12.68
CA THR A 603 -32.27 6.47 -11.97
C THR A 603 -31.64 7.87 -12.02
N HIS A 604 -30.33 7.96 -11.77
CA HIS A 604 -29.68 9.22 -11.43
C HIS A 604 -28.77 9.79 -12.52
N LEU A 605 -28.33 8.98 -13.49
CA LEU A 605 -27.51 9.48 -14.59
C LEU A 605 -28.39 10.07 -15.69
N THR A 606 -28.00 11.25 -16.18
CA THR A 606 -28.73 12.01 -17.19
C THR A 606 -27.87 12.38 -18.40
N SER A 607 -26.58 12.04 -18.37
CA SER A 607 -25.68 12.20 -19.50
C SER A 607 -25.91 11.04 -20.47
N LEU A 608 -26.18 11.36 -21.73
CA LEU A 608 -26.35 10.35 -22.78
C LEU A 608 -25.07 9.53 -22.98
N GLU A 609 -23.91 10.18 -22.88
CA GLU A 609 -22.61 9.52 -22.98
C GLU A 609 -22.40 8.51 -21.85
N ASP A 610 -22.69 8.91 -20.60
CA ASP A 610 -22.51 8.02 -19.43
C ASP A 610 -23.53 6.86 -19.45
N LEU A 611 -24.77 7.11 -19.89
CA LEU A 611 -25.80 6.07 -20.01
C LEU A 611 -25.49 5.07 -21.14
N ASN A 612 -25.00 5.55 -22.28
CA ASN A 612 -24.53 4.68 -23.37
C ASN A 612 -23.35 3.82 -22.91
N ALA A 613 -22.37 4.42 -22.23
CA ALA A 613 -21.22 3.69 -21.70
C ALA A 613 -21.65 2.58 -20.73
N LEU A 614 -22.60 2.84 -19.83
CA LEU A 614 -23.14 1.81 -18.94
C LEU A 614 -23.96 0.74 -19.68
N SER A 615 -24.71 1.10 -20.70
CA SER A 615 -25.43 0.14 -21.54
C SER A 615 -24.47 -0.83 -22.23
N ASP A 616 -23.39 -0.30 -22.81
CA ASP A 616 -22.34 -1.10 -23.43
C ASP A 616 -21.67 -2.01 -22.39
N ALA A 617 -21.31 -1.44 -21.25
CA ALA A 617 -20.72 -2.19 -20.14
C ALA A 617 -21.61 -3.33 -19.62
N ALA A 618 -22.94 -3.14 -19.60
CA ALA A 618 -23.91 -4.17 -19.23
C ALA A 618 -24.01 -5.25 -20.31
N SER A 619 -24.02 -4.87 -21.58
CA SER A 619 -24.03 -5.79 -22.73
C SER A 619 -22.77 -6.66 -22.77
N ASP A 620 -21.60 -6.05 -22.54
CA ASP A 620 -20.31 -6.73 -22.42
C ASP A 620 -20.31 -7.82 -21.36
N ARG A 621 -21.03 -7.57 -20.26
CA ARG A 621 -21.16 -8.46 -19.11
C ARG A 621 -22.36 -9.38 -19.20
N TYR A 622 -23.06 -9.37 -20.33
CA TYR A 622 -24.26 -10.15 -20.57
C TYR A 622 -25.40 -9.89 -19.58
N ARG A 623 -25.42 -8.70 -18.97
CA ARG A 623 -26.51 -8.18 -18.14
C ARG A 623 -27.58 -7.58 -19.02
N LEU A 624 -28.17 -8.42 -19.87
CA LEU A 624 -29.00 -8.01 -21.00
C LEU A 624 -30.26 -7.24 -20.59
N GLN A 625 -30.87 -7.56 -19.44
CA GLN A 625 -31.99 -6.78 -18.91
C GLN A 625 -31.59 -5.35 -18.55
N TRP A 626 -30.45 -5.18 -17.88
CA TRP A 626 -29.93 -3.85 -17.53
C TRP A 626 -29.49 -3.06 -18.76
N ALA A 627 -28.86 -3.71 -19.73
CA ALA A 627 -28.56 -3.10 -21.02
C ALA A 627 -29.84 -2.55 -21.67
N HIS A 628 -30.90 -3.36 -21.75
CA HIS A 628 -32.19 -2.95 -22.29
C HIS A 628 -32.80 -1.76 -21.52
N HIS A 629 -32.82 -1.80 -20.18
CA HIS A 629 -33.34 -0.70 -19.36
C HIS A 629 -32.54 0.59 -19.54
N LEU A 630 -31.20 0.50 -19.63
CA LEU A 630 -30.34 1.66 -19.86
C LEU A 630 -30.53 2.25 -21.25
N ILE A 631 -30.64 1.43 -22.30
CA ILE A 631 -30.96 1.90 -23.66
C ILE A 631 -32.30 2.66 -23.68
N ARG A 632 -33.32 2.11 -23.02
CA ARG A 632 -34.61 2.79 -22.86
C ARG A 632 -34.49 4.10 -22.08
N ARG A 633 -33.60 4.15 -21.09
CA ARG A 633 -33.32 5.38 -20.36
C ARG A 633 -32.64 6.44 -21.24
N VAL A 634 -31.70 6.02 -22.10
CA VAL A 634 -31.07 6.93 -23.07
C VAL A 634 -32.13 7.49 -24.00
N THR A 635 -33.11 6.70 -24.47
CA THR A 635 -34.23 7.22 -25.27
C THR A 635 -35.08 8.21 -24.47
N GLU A 636 -35.48 7.88 -23.24
CA GLU A 636 -36.27 8.78 -22.38
C GLU A 636 -35.55 10.10 -22.05
N VAL A 637 -34.25 10.07 -21.74
CA VAL A 637 -33.47 11.27 -21.41
C VAL A 637 -33.24 12.12 -22.66
N ARG A 638 -32.97 11.49 -23.80
CA ARG A 638 -32.88 12.15 -25.11
C ARG A 638 -34.23 12.76 -25.51
N ASP A 639 -35.33 12.11 -25.13
CA ASP A 639 -36.68 12.60 -25.32
C ASP A 639 -37.00 13.80 -24.40
N ASN A 640 -36.50 13.78 -23.16
CA ASN A 640 -36.67 14.89 -22.20
C ASN A 640 -35.75 16.10 -22.47
N GLN A 641 -34.57 15.89 -23.09
CA GLN A 641 -33.62 16.96 -23.41
C GLN A 641 -33.94 17.71 -24.72
N GLY A 642 -34.93 17.26 -25.51
CA GLY A 642 -35.34 17.95 -26.73
C GLY A 642 -36.64 17.52 -27.41
N LEU A 643 -37.41 16.54 -26.91
CA LEU A 643 -38.59 15.99 -27.61
C LEU A 643 -39.91 16.05 -26.83
N ALA A 644 -39.93 16.39 -25.53
CA ALA A 644 -41.18 16.64 -24.82
C ALA A 644 -42.02 17.73 -25.52
N SER A 645 -41.40 18.77 -26.08
CA SER A 645 -42.15 19.80 -26.84
C SER A 645 -42.67 19.34 -28.21
N VAL A 646 -42.16 18.24 -28.77
CA VAL A 646 -42.62 17.70 -30.07
C VAL A 646 -43.66 16.60 -29.89
N ILE A 647 -43.59 15.83 -28.78
CA ILE A 647 -44.48 14.70 -28.50
C ILE A 647 -45.58 15.04 -27.48
N GLU A 648 -45.39 15.97 -26.53
CA GLU A 648 -46.50 16.50 -25.68
C GLU A 648 -47.52 17.31 -26.49
N GLY A 649 -47.22 17.61 -27.76
CA GLY A 649 -48.20 18.05 -28.75
C GLY A 649 -49.15 16.95 -29.24
N ARG A 650 -49.23 15.78 -28.58
CA ARG A 650 -49.97 14.62 -29.12
C ARG A 650 -50.86 13.85 -28.13
N GLU A 651 -51.70 14.58 -27.39
CA GLU A 651 -53.02 14.04 -26.99
C GLU A 651 -54.19 14.55 -27.85
N VAL A 652 -53.93 15.26 -28.95
CA VAL A 652 -55.02 15.70 -29.85
C VAL A 652 -54.69 15.34 -31.31
N ALA A 653 -55.25 14.20 -31.75
CA ALA A 653 -55.64 13.84 -33.11
C ALA A 653 -54.65 14.02 -34.30
N ALA A 654 -54.33 12.87 -34.92
CA ALA A 654 -54.29 12.59 -36.37
C ALA A 654 -53.42 13.48 -37.30
N ASP A 655 -52.30 12.92 -37.77
CA ASP A 655 -51.82 12.89 -39.17
C ASP A 655 -50.35 12.39 -39.21
N PRO A 656 -50.05 11.22 -39.81
CA PRO A 656 -48.67 10.74 -40.02
C PRO A 656 -47.77 11.73 -40.75
N GLU A 657 -48.33 12.56 -41.65
CA GLU A 657 -47.58 13.57 -42.41
C GLU A 657 -47.12 14.75 -41.55
N VAL A 658 -47.83 15.06 -40.46
CA VAL A 658 -47.45 16.12 -39.51
C VAL A 658 -46.27 15.67 -38.65
N VAL A 659 -46.30 14.42 -38.19
CA VAL A 659 -45.18 13.82 -37.41
C VAL A 659 -43.93 13.73 -38.28
N GLU A 660 -44.07 13.30 -39.53
CA GLU A 660 -42.94 13.23 -40.46
C GLU A 660 -42.36 14.62 -40.75
N ARG A 661 -43.20 15.65 -40.92
CA ARG A 661 -42.72 17.04 -41.10
C ARG A 661 -41.98 17.57 -39.87
N LEU A 662 -42.47 17.28 -38.67
CA LEU A 662 -41.84 17.72 -37.42
C LEU A 662 -40.53 16.98 -37.15
N ALA A 663 -40.48 15.67 -37.38
CA ALA A 663 -39.26 14.88 -37.26
C ALA A 663 -38.18 15.34 -38.27
N ARG A 664 -38.56 15.60 -39.52
CA ARG A 664 -37.66 16.17 -40.53
C ARG A 664 -37.23 17.61 -40.22
N ALA A 665 -38.08 18.42 -39.58
CA ALA A 665 -37.73 19.76 -39.13
C ALA A 665 -36.72 19.72 -37.97
N ALA A 666 -36.90 18.81 -37.01
CA ALA A 666 -35.94 18.57 -35.92
C ALA A 666 -34.58 18.09 -36.46
N ALA A 667 -34.60 17.16 -37.42
CA ALA A 667 -33.39 16.69 -38.09
C ALA A 667 -32.58 17.83 -38.75
N ARG A 668 -33.25 18.77 -39.44
CA ARG A 668 -32.60 19.95 -40.02
C ARG A 668 -31.90 20.86 -39.00
N THR A 669 -32.24 20.73 -37.72
CA THR A 669 -31.58 21.45 -36.63
C THR A 669 -30.47 20.62 -35.94
N GLY A 670 -30.10 19.47 -36.51
CA GLY A 670 -29.08 18.56 -35.98
C GLY A 670 -29.61 17.49 -35.01
N GLN A 671 -30.94 17.36 -34.87
CA GLN A 671 -31.57 16.39 -33.97
C GLN A 671 -31.99 15.14 -34.75
N THR A 672 -31.00 14.32 -35.11
CA THR A 672 -31.11 13.11 -35.93
C THR A 672 -31.90 11.98 -35.28
N SER A 673 -32.03 12.00 -33.95
CA SER A 673 -32.79 11.01 -33.18
C SER A 673 -34.28 10.95 -33.52
N ALA A 674 -34.86 12.06 -33.98
CA ALA A 674 -36.26 12.11 -34.42
C ALA A 674 -36.49 11.30 -35.71
N LEU A 675 -35.49 11.24 -36.60
CA LEU A 675 -35.55 10.39 -37.81
C LEU A 675 -35.39 8.92 -37.47
N ARG A 676 -34.51 8.58 -36.51
CA ARG A 676 -34.34 7.21 -36.01
C ARG A 676 -35.62 6.68 -35.33
N ALA A 677 -36.24 7.47 -34.47
CA ALA A 677 -37.53 7.10 -33.85
C ALA A 677 -38.63 6.90 -34.90
N LEU A 678 -38.70 7.77 -35.92
CA LEU A 678 -39.65 7.60 -37.01
C LEU A 678 -39.34 6.37 -37.87
N ALA A 679 -38.06 6.04 -38.08
CA ALA A 679 -37.64 4.84 -38.78
C ALA A 679 -38.11 3.59 -38.03
N GLN A 680 -37.92 3.53 -36.71
CA GLN A 680 -38.37 2.43 -35.87
C GLN A 680 -39.90 2.29 -35.89
N MET A 681 -40.65 3.39 -35.77
CA MET A 681 -42.12 3.35 -35.86
C MET A 681 -42.61 2.84 -37.22
N ARG A 682 -41.90 3.15 -38.31
CA ARG A 682 -42.22 2.65 -39.66
C ARG A 682 -41.90 1.17 -39.79
N GLU A 683 -40.79 0.73 -39.20
CA GLU A 683 -40.40 -0.68 -39.16
C GLU A 683 -41.44 -1.52 -38.39
N GLU A 684 -41.87 -1.05 -37.22
CA GLU A 684 -42.93 -1.68 -36.40
C GLU A 684 -44.30 -1.67 -37.10
N ALA A 685 -44.58 -0.64 -37.90
CA ALA A 685 -45.78 -0.55 -38.73
C ALA A 685 -45.69 -1.38 -40.04
N GLY A 686 -44.56 -2.05 -40.30
CA GLY A 686 -44.32 -2.87 -41.49
C GLY A 686 -43.93 -2.10 -42.76
N ASP A 687 -43.74 -0.78 -42.67
CA ASP A 687 -43.24 0.07 -43.76
C ASP A 687 -41.71 0.03 -43.83
N ARG A 688 -41.19 -1.11 -44.28
CA ARG A 688 -39.76 -1.41 -44.38
C ARG A 688 -38.98 -0.41 -45.22
N LEU A 689 -39.58 0.08 -46.32
CA LEU A 689 -38.97 1.06 -47.22
C LEU A 689 -38.97 2.47 -46.62
N GLY A 690 -40.03 2.84 -45.90
CA GLY A 690 -40.11 4.11 -45.17
C GLY A 690 -39.10 4.16 -44.02
N ALA A 691 -38.96 3.06 -43.27
CA ALA A 691 -38.00 2.92 -42.18
C ALA A 691 -36.56 3.13 -42.66
N GLU A 692 -36.17 2.42 -43.72
CA GLU A 692 -34.83 2.50 -44.28
C GLU A 692 -34.46 3.90 -44.76
N ARG A 693 -35.36 4.56 -45.51
CA ARG A 693 -35.11 5.93 -46.01
C ARG A 693 -34.85 6.92 -44.89
N LEU A 694 -35.54 6.76 -43.76
CA LEU A 694 -35.38 7.62 -42.59
C LEU A 694 -34.09 7.32 -41.83
N ALA A 695 -33.70 6.04 -41.74
CA ALA A 695 -32.43 5.65 -41.14
C ALA A 695 -31.22 6.09 -41.98
N GLN A 696 -31.30 6.02 -43.31
CA GLN A 696 -30.27 6.58 -44.21
C GLN A 696 -30.15 8.09 -44.04
N GLU A 697 -31.26 8.80 -43.91
CA GLU A 697 -31.27 10.25 -43.67
C GLU A 697 -30.66 10.62 -42.30
N ALA A 698 -30.89 9.81 -41.26
CA ALA A 698 -30.26 9.96 -39.95
C ALA A 698 -28.74 9.70 -40.01
N ALA A 699 -28.32 8.65 -40.72
CA ALA A 699 -26.92 8.28 -40.91
C ALA A 699 -26.14 9.34 -41.70
N HIS A 700 -26.73 9.92 -42.75
CA HIS A 700 -26.14 11.04 -43.48
C HIS A 700 -25.90 12.29 -42.62
N GLN A 701 -26.61 12.40 -41.50
CA GLN A 701 -26.46 13.48 -40.53
C GLN A 701 -25.63 13.07 -39.30
N GLY A 702 -24.97 11.91 -39.33
CA GLY A 702 -24.03 11.43 -38.32
C GLY A 702 -24.57 10.45 -37.29
N ASP A 703 -25.84 10.03 -37.37
CA ASP A 703 -26.44 9.01 -36.49
C ASP A 703 -26.43 7.63 -37.18
N ALA A 704 -25.26 6.99 -37.21
CA ALA A 704 -25.07 5.67 -37.81
C ALA A 704 -25.86 4.55 -37.08
N LEU A 705 -26.27 4.80 -35.83
CA LEU A 705 -27.01 3.84 -35.01
C LEU A 705 -28.39 3.53 -35.59
N ALA A 706 -29.02 4.46 -36.31
CA ALA A 706 -30.32 4.23 -36.95
C ALA A 706 -30.27 3.08 -37.97
N LEU A 707 -29.18 2.98 -38.73
CA LEU A 707 -28.97 1.90 -39.69
C LEU A 707 -28.56 0.59 -39.00
N ALA A 708 -27.79 0.67 -37.91
CA ALA A 708 -27.39 -0.49 -37.13
C ALA A 708 -28.57 -1.15 -36.37
N GLU A 709 -29.48 -0.36 -35.81
CA GLU A 709 -30.71 -0.84 -35.14
C GLU A 709 -31.65 -1.55 -36.14
N LEU A 710 -31.80 -1.01 -37.36
CA LEU A 710 -32.55 -1.69 -38.42
C LEU A 710 -31.85 -2.97 -38.88
N ALA A 711 -30.51 -2.96 -39.01
CA ALA A 711 -29.76 -4.16 -39.36
C ALA A 711 -29.98 -5.30 -38.35
N TRP A 712 -29.98 -4.98 -37.05
CA TRP A 712 -30.30 -5.95 -35.99
C TRP A 712 -31.73 -6.48 -36.15
N THR A 713 -32.72 -5.59 -36.27
CA THR A 713 -34.14 -5.97 -36.37
C THR A 713 -34.39 -6.90 -37.57
N ARG A 714 -33.71 -6.65 -38.69
CA ARG A 714 -33.78 -7.50 -39.88
C ARG A 714 -33.05 -8.84 -39.71
N GLU A 715 -31.93 -8.87 -38.97
CA GLU A 715 -31.24 -10.12 -38.63
C GLU A 715 -32.13 -11.01 -37.73
N GLU A 716 -32.81 -10.42 -36.73
CA GLU A 716 -33.78 -11.14 -35.88
C GLU A 716 -34.98 -11.67 -36.67
N ALA A 717 -35.44 -10.92 -37.67
CA ALA A 717 -36.48 -11.37 -38.60
C ALA A 717 -35.99 -12.46 -39.59
N GLY A 718 -34.69 -12.77 -39.60
CA GLY A 718 -34.07 -13.76 -40.50
C GLY A 718 -33.66 -13.22 -41.87
N ASP A 719 -33.83 -11.93 -42.13
CA ASP A 719 -33.51 -11.26 -43.40
C ASP A 719 -32.02 -10.89 -43.48
N ARG A 720 -31.15 -11.91 -43.51
CA ARG A 720 -29.69 -11.78 -43.33
C ARG A 720 -28.98 -10.94 -44.40
N GLU A 721 -29.38 -11.04 -45.67
CA GLU A 721 -28.78 -10.23 -46.76
C GLU A 721 -29.02 -8.73 -46.57
N GLU A 722 -30.21 -8.38 -46.09
CA GLU A 722 -30.61 -6.99 -45.91
C GLU A 722 -30.02 -6.39 -44.63
N ALA A 723 -29.91 -7.20 -43.58
CA ALA A 723 -29.17 -6.84 -42.37
C ALA A 723 -27.70 -6.51 -42.66
N GLU A 724 -27.02 -7.34 -43.47
CA GLU A 724 -25.61 -7.10 -43.82
C GLU A 724 -25.42 -5.80 -44.63
N ARG A 725 -26.32 -5.51 -45.57
CA ARG A 725 -26.28 -4.28 -46.37
C ARG A 725 -26.43 -3.03 -45.49
N LEU A 726 -27.40 -3.04 -44.57
CA LEU A 726 -27.64 -1.95 -43.63
C LEU A 726 -26.46 -1.76 -42.66
N ALA A 727 -25.88 -2.85 -42.15
CA ALA A 727 -24.69 -2.81 -41.32
C ALA A 727 -23.47 -2.26 -42.10
N GLN A 728 -23.35 -2.54 -43.39
CA GLN A 728 -22.29 -2.01 -44.25
C GLN A 728 -22.42 -0.50 -44.46
N GLU A 729 -23.65 0.00 -44.63
CA GLU A 729 -23.92 1.44 -44.73
C GLU A 729 -23.64 2.15 -43.40
N ALA A 730 -24.03 1.56 -42.27
CA ALA A 730 -23.72 2.07 -40.93
C ALA A 730 -22.19 2.13 -40.68
N ALA A 731 -21.47 1.06 -41.04
CA ALA A 731 -20.03 0.96 -40.89
C ALA A 731 -19.25 1.97 -41.75
N ALA A 732 -19.79 2.35 -42.92
CA ALA A 732 -19.18 3.36 -43.79
C ALA A 732 -19.16 4.76 -43.17
N VAL A 733 -20.06 5.04 -42.21
CA VAL A 733 -20.12 6.30 -41.45
C VAL A 733 -19.04 6.35 -40.35
N GLY A 734 -18.35 5.23 -40.08
CA GLY A 734 -17.18 5.18 -39.20
C GLY A 734 -17.48 4.91 -37.72
N ASP A 735 -18.71 4.52 -37.42
CA ASP A 735 -19.10 4.09 -36.08
C ASP A 735 -18.47 2.72 -35.73
N THR A 736 -17.85 2.65 -34.55
CA THR A 736 -17.10 1.46 -34.10
C THR A 736 -18.00 0.26 -33.84
N TYR A 737 -19.23 0.50 -33.40
CA TYR A 737 -20.23 -0.54 -33.18
C TYR A 737 -20.69 -1.15 -34.50
N ALA A 738 -21.04 -0.31 -35.50
CA ALA A 738 -21.44 -0.76 -36.83
C ALA A 738 -20.33 -1.54 -37.56
N LEU A 739 -19.08 -1.09 -37.44
CA LEU A 739 -17.91 -1.80 -37.99
C LEU A 739 -17.74 -3.20 -37.37
N ARG A 740 -17.94 -3.31 -36.05
CA ARG A 740 -17.84 -4.59 -35.31
C ARG A 740 -18.98 -5.54 -35.65
N GLU A 741 -20.22 -5.06 -35.72
CA GLU A 741 -21.38 -5.90 -36.06
C GLU A 741 -21.30 -6.42 -37.50
N LEU A 742 -20.87 -5.59 -38.45
CA LEU A 742 -20.62 -6.04 -39.82
C LEU A 742 -19.54 -7.12 -39.88
N ALA A 743 -18.45 -6.96 -39.11
CA ALA A 743 -17.39 -7.95 -39.02
C ALA A 743 -17.91 -9.29 -38.47
N ARG A 744 -18.77 -9.26 -37.44
CA ARG A 744 -19.43 -10.45 -36.88
C ARG A 744 -20.35 -11.14 -37.90
N MET A 745 -21.13 -10.38 -38.65
CA MET A 745 -22.02 -10.91 -39.70
C MET A 745 -21.22 -11.62 -40.81
N ARG A 746 -20.12 -11.03 -41.27
CA ARG A 746 -19.26 -11.63 -42.32
C ARG A 746 -18.49 -12.85 -41.84
N GLU A 747 -18.07 -12.84 -40.58
CA GLU A 747 -17.43 -13.97 -39.93
C GLU A 747 -18.37 -15.17 -39.81
N THR A 748 -19.60 -14.93 -39.35
CA THR A 748 -20.64 -15.97 -39.26
C THR A 748 -21.11 -16.47 -40.63
N ALA A 749 -20.94 -15.67 -41.69
CA ALA A 749 -21.18 -16.05 -43.08
C ALA A 749 -19.99 -16.78 -43.76
N GLY A 750 -18.86 -16.97 -43.07
CA GLY A 750 -17.71 -17.73 -43.57
C GLY A 750 -16.70 -16.93 -44.41
N GLY A 751 -16.67 -15.60 -44.30
CA GLY A 751 -15.71 -14.71 -44.98
C GLY A 751 -14.61 -14.15 -44.05
N PRO A 752 -13.56 -14.93 -43.71
CA PRO A 752 -12.61 -14.56 -42.64
C PRO A 752 -11.70 -13.36 -42.95
N SER A 753 -11.36 -13.12 -44.22
CA SER A 753 -10.43 -12.03 -44.60
C SER A 753 -11.07 -10.65 -44.55
N ASP A 754 -12.35 -10.55 -44.90
CA ASP A 754 -13.11 -9.30 -44.90
C ASP A 754 -13.47 -8.89 -43.46
N ALA A 755 -13.87 -9.86 -42.64
CA ALA A 755 -14.13 -9.65 -41.22
C ALA A 755 -12.88 -9.14 -40.48
N GLN A 756 -11.69 -9.73 -40.75
CA GLN A 756 -10.43 -9.24 -40.17
C GLN A 756 -10.14 -7.77 -40.50
N THR A 757 -10.37 -7.34 -41.74
CA THR A 757 -10.10 -5.94 -42.13
C THR A 757 -11.01 -4.96 -41.39
N LEU A 758 -12.28 -5.34 -41.19
CA LEU A 758 -13.24 -4.56 -40.42
C LEU A 758 -12.91 -4.54 -38.93
N TYR A 759 -12.53 -5.69 -38.34
CA TYR A 759 -12.05 -5.75 -36.97
C TYR A 759 -10.78 -4.89 -36.79
N ARG A 760 -9.85 -4.87 -37.74
CA ARG A 760 -8.66 -3.99 -37.67
C ARG A 760 -9.03 -2.52 -37.61
N ARG A 761 -9.99 -2.10 -38.45
CA ARG A 761 -10.44 -0.71 -38.48
C ARG A 761 -11.16 -0.31 -37.19
N ALA A 762 -12.02 -1.16 -36.65
CA ALA A 762 -12.66 -0.92 -35.35
C ALA A 762 -11.63 -0.89 -34.21
N ALA A 763 -10.64 -1.78 -34.25
CA ALA A 763 -9.55 -1.86 -33.28
C ALA A 763 -8.67 -0.61 -33.25
N GLU A 764 -8.32 -0.06 -34.41
CA GLU A 764 -7.57 1.19 -34.56
C GLU A 764 -8.33 2.40 -34.00
N LEU A 765 -9.67 2.34 -33.99
CA LEU A 765 -10.55 3.34 -33.41
C LEU A 765 -10.83 3.11 -31.91
N GLY A 766 -10.14 2.14 -31.28
CA GLY A 766 -10.21 1.89 -29.83
C GLY A 766 -11.20 0.80 -29.41
N ASP A 767 -11.84 0.09 -30.34
CA ASP A 767 -12.75 -1.01 -29.99
C ASP A 767 -11.96 -2.24 -29.49
N SER A 768 -11.98 -2.45 -28.18
CA SER A 768 -11.22 -3.53 -27.52
C SER A 768 -11.69 -4.94 -27.92
N ARG A 769 -12.94 -5.09 -28.36
CA ARG A 769 -13.50 -6.37 -28.84
C ARG A 769 -12.91 -6.78 -30.19
N SER A 770 -12.80 -5.84 -31.11
CA SER A 770 -12.20 -6.05 -32.43
C SER A 770 -10.69 -6.26 -32.34
N GLN A 771 -10.02 -5.58 -31.41
CA GLN A 771 -8.60 -5.82 -31.09
C GLN A 771 -8.35 -7.27 -30.70
N LEU A 772 -9.22 -7.86 -29.86
CA LEU A 772 -9.10 -9.26 -29.49
C LEU A 772 -9.44 -10.20 -30.65
N ARG A 773 -10.51 -9.93 -31.40
CA ARG A 773 -10.91 -10.84 -32.48
C ARG A 773 -9.83 -10.96 -33.56
N LEU A 774 -9.05 -9.90 -33.81
CA LEU A 774 -7.84 -9.97 -34.65
C LEU A 774 -6.76 -10.91 -34.10
N CYS A 775 -6.58 -10.96 -32.78
CA CYS A 775 -5.64 -11.86 -32.13
C CYS A 775 -6.05 -13.33 -32.29
N GLU A 776 -7.35 -13.60 -32.37
CA GLU A 776 -7.88 -14.96 -32.52
C GLU A 776 -7.75 -15.47 -33.95
N ILE A 777 -7.92 -14.59 -34.94
CA ILE A 777 -7.90 -14.95 -36.37
C ILE A 777 -6.47 -14.85 -36.98
N GLY A 778 -5.47 -14.25 -36.32
CA GLY A 778 -4.10 -14.07 -36.86
C GLY A 778 -2.96 -14.59 -35.97
N GLN A 779 -1.88 -15.13 -36.57
CA GLN A 779 -0.61 -15.47 -35.89
C GLN A 779 0.28 -14.24 -35.55
N GLU A 780 -0.11 -13.03 -35.96
CA GLU A 780 0.61 -11.77 -35.72
C GLU A 780 0.27 -11.09 -34.37
N SER A 781 0.02 -11.89 -33.33
CA SER A 781 -0.31 -11.38 -32.00
C SER A 781 0.90 -10.87 -31.20
N ALA A 782 2.14 -11.22 -31.60
CA ALA A 782 3.33 -10.84 -30.84
C ALA A 782 3.84 -9.42 -31.15
N GLU A 783 3.83 -8.97 -32.41
CA GLU A 783 4.41 -7.67 -32.80
C GLU A 783 3.50 -6.47 -32.53
N LEU A 784 2.18 -6.64 -32.62
CA LEU A 784 1.19 -5.60 -32.30
C LEU A 784 1.18 -5.25 -30.80
N PHE A 785 1.39 -6.25 -29.93
CA PHE A 785 1.43 -6.08 -28.47
C PHE A 785 2.83 -5.86 -27.92
N ALA A 786 3.90 -6.30 -28.60
CA ALA A 786 5.27 -5.90 -28.26
C ALA A 786 5.51 -4.38 -28.42
N ARG A 787 4.63 -3.68 -29.15
CA ARG A 787 4.60 -2.20 -29.21
C ARG A 787 3.75 -1.54 -28.14
N ALA A 788 2.96 -2.29 -27.37
CA ALA A 788 2.14 -1.77 -26.27
C ALA A 788 2.89 -2.00 -24.94
N ASP A 789 3.72 -1.02 -24.55
CA ASP A 789 4.55 -0.96 -23.33
C ASP A 789 3.75 -1.12 -22.01
N THR A 790 3.29 -2.33 -21.68
CA THR A 790 2.52 -2.63 -20.46
C THR A 790 2.78 -4.04 -19.94
N THR A 791 2.44 -4.30 -18.67
CA THR A 791 2.31 -5.65 -18.06
C THR A 791 1.40 -6.59 -18.86
N ALA A 792 0.57 -6.06 -19.77
CA ALA A 792 -0.19 -6.86 -20.70
C ALA A 792 0.74 -7.69 -21.60
N GLY A 793 1.90 -7.16 -22.03
CA GLY A 793 2.89 -7.88 -22.85
C GLY A 793 3.40 -9.18 -22.21
N ASP A 794 3.68 -9.16 -20.90
CA ASP A 794 4.11 -10.35 -20.15
C ASP A 794 2.97 -11.37 -20.01
N THR A 795 1.73 -10.92 -19.75
CA THR A 795 0.58 -11.84 -19.64
C THR A 795 0.13 -12.41 -20.99
N PHE A 796 0.26 -11.66 -22.10
CA PHE A 796 -0.01 -12.15 -23.45
C PHE A 796 1.07 -13.13 -23.92
N ALA A 797 2.33 -12.96 -23.50
CA ALA A 797 3.38 -13.94 -23.74
C ALA A 797 3.10 -15.27 -23.02
N LEU A 798 2.55 -15.23 -21.80
CA LEU A 798 2.07 -16.41 -21.07
C LEU A 798 0.91 -17.09 -21.81
N ILE A 799 -0.09 -16.34 -22.27
CA ILE A 799 -1.23 -16.87 -23.07
C ILE A 799 -0.73 -17.52 -24.37
N HIS A 800 0.17 -16.86 -25.09
CA HIS A 800 0.71 -17.40 -26.34
C HIS A 800 1.51 -18.69 -26.09
N SER A 801 2.29 -18.73 -25.01
CA SER A 801 3.01 -19.94 -24.60
C SER A 801 2.06 -21.06 -24.18
N ALA A 802 1.01 -20.76 -23.42
CA ALA A 802 -0.03 -21.70 -23.01
C ALA A 802 -0.73 -22.33 -24.23
N ARG A 803 -1.07 -21.51 -25.23
CA ARG A 803 -1.69 -21.96 -26.47
C ARG A 803 -0.80 -22.91 -27.26
N ARG A 804 0.50 -22.62 -27.40
CA ARG A 804 1.44 -23.55 -28.05
C ARG A 804 1.57 -24.87 -27.30
N ARG A 805 1.51 -24.86 -25.96
CA ARG A 805 1.51 -26.08 -25.14
C ARG A 805 0.24 -26.89 -25.36
N GLN A 806 -0.92 -26.22 -25.41
CA GLN A 806 -2.20 -26.84 -25.74
C GLN A 806 -2.19 -27.48 -27.14
N GLU A 807 -1.70 -26.77 -28.16
CA GLU A 807 -1.55 -27.28 -29.53
C GLU A 807 -0.58 -28.48 -29.62
N SER A 808 0.43 -28.52 -28.75
CA SER A 808 1.35 -29.66 -28.62
C SER A 808 0.81 -30.84 -27.80
N GLY A 809 -0.40 -30.72 -27.24
CA GLY A 809 -1.05 -31.73 -26.40
C GLY A 809 -0.63 -31.73 -24.92
N ASP A 810 0.19 -30.76 -24.49
CA ASP A 810 0.64 -30.60 -23.10
C ASP A 810 -0.37 -29.76 -22.31
N ARG A 811 -1.43 -30.44 -21.87
CA ARG A 811 -2.59 -29.82 -21.21
C ARG A 811 -2.28 -29.26 -19.83
N GLU A 812 -1.46 -29.94 -19.03
CA GLU A 812 -1.12 -29.51 -17.67
C GLU A 812 -0.24 -28.25 -17.68
N GLU A 813 0.74 -28.17 -18.58
CA GLU A 813 1.58 -26.99 -18.73
C GLU A 813 0.78 -25.80 -19.29
N ALA A 814 -0.14 -26.06 -20.23
CA ALA A 814 -1.07 -25.05 -20.74
C ALA A 814 -1.99 -24.50 -19.64
N GLU A 815 -2.62 -25.35 -18.83
CA GLU A 815 -3.46 -24.94 -17.70
C GLU A 815 -2.67 -24.08 -16.70
N THR A 816 -1.44 -24.50 -16.37
CA THR A 816 -0.57 -23.74 -15.46
C THR A 816 -0.27 -22.33 -15.97
N LEU A 817 0.05 -22.20 -17.26
CA LEU A 817 0.35 -20.91 -17.89
C LEU A 817 -0.88 -20.02 -18.01
N TYR A 818 -2.07 -20.58 -18.30
CA TYR A 818 -3.33 -19.82 -18.26
C TYR A 818 -3.70 -19.39 -16.84
N CYS A 819 -3.51 -20.23 -15.82
CA CYS A 819 -3.69 -19.84 -14.43
C CYS A 819 -2.78 -18.67 -14.05
N GLN A 820 -1.49 -18.73 -14.41
CA GLN A 820 -0.54 -17.64 -14.15
C GLN A 820 -0.95 -16.33 -14.84
N ALA A 821 -1.42 -16.41 -16.09
CA ALA A 821 -1.94 -15.24 -16.80
C ALA A 821 -3.21 -14.68 -16.14
N ALA A 822 -4.13 -15.54 -15.70
CA ALA A 822 -5.35 -15.14 -15.00
C ALA A 822 -5.06 -14.52 -13.62
N ASP A 823 -4.14 -15.10 -12.85
CA ASP A 823 -3.68 -14.58 -11.55
C ASP A 823 -2.96 -13.24 -11.69
N ALA A 824 -2.29 -13.02 -12.84
CA ALA A 824 -1.71 -11.74 -13.21
C ALA A 824 -2.74 -10.71 -13.73
N GLY A 825 -4.04 -11.04 -13.68
CA GLY A 825 -5.14 -10.15 -14.04
C GLY A 825 -5.57 -10.21 -15.50
N ASN A 826 -5.04 -11.13 -16.31
CA ASN A 826 -5.47 -11.27 -17.69
C ASN A 826 -6.79 -12.05 -17.77
N THR A 827 -7.88 -11.32 -17.97
CA THR A 827 -9.24 -11.89 -18.01
C THR A 827 -9.50 -12.79 -19.21
N PHE A 828 -8.68 -12.73 -20.28
CA PHE A 828 -8.78 -13.65 -21.42
C PHE A 828 -8.34 -15.08 -21.06
N ALA A 829 -7.37 -15.20 -20.16
CA ALA A 829 -6.91 -16.49 -19.68
C ALA A 829 -8.02 -17.26 -18.94
N LEU A 830 -9.03 -16.56 -18.38
CA LEU A 830 -10.18 -17.20 -17.74
C LEU A 830 -11.03 -18.02 -18.73
N ALA A 831 -11.28 -17.49 -19.93
CA ALA A 831 -12.06 -18.18 -20.95
C ALA A 831 -11.31 -19.40 -21.53
N ALA A 832 -10.00 -19.25 -21.75
CA ALA A 832 -9.15 -20.36 -22.20
C ALA A 832 -9.01 -21.46 -21.14
N LEU A 833 -8.84 -21.08 -19.87
CA LEU A 833 -8.82 -22.00 -18.74
C LEU A 833 -10.15 -22.74 -18.58
N ALA A 834 -11.28 -22.03 -18.75
CA ALA A 834 -12.61 -22.65 -18.70
C ALA A 834 -12.79 -23.72 -19.79
N HIS A 835 -12.29 -23.47 -21.01
CA HIS A 835 -12.35 -24.45 -22.09
C HIS A 835 -11.51 -25.70 -21.79
N ILE A 836 -10.30 -25.53 -21.23
CA ILE A 836 -9.47 -26.65 -20.76
C ILE A 836 -10.13 -27.37 -19.56
N ARG A 837 -10.92 -26.70 -18.73
CA ARG A 837 -11.65 -27.39 -17.65
C ARG A 837 -12.81 -28.21 -18.22
N GLU A 838 -13.53 -27.67 -19.19
CA GLU A 838 -14.69 -28.32 -19.83
C GLU A 838 -14.29 -29.58 -20.60
N GLU A 839 -13.27 -29.50 -21.45
CA GLU A 839 -12.70 -30.65 -22.16
C GLU A 839 -12.11 -31.71 -21.21
N ALA A 840 -11.68 -31.32 -20.00
CA ALA A 840 -11.21 -32.25 -18.96
C ALA A 840 -12.36 -32.88 -18.15
N GLY A 841 -13.61 -32.46 -18.41
CA GLY A 841 -14.80 -32.91 -17.70
C GLY A 841 -15.13 -32.14 -16.41
N ASP A 842 -14.35 -31.13 -16.03
CA ASP A 842 -14.65 -30.24 -14.90
C ASP A 842 -15.66 -29.16 -15.30
N ARG A 843 -16.92 -29.58 -15.43
CA ARG A 843 -18.01 -28.71 -15.88
C ARG A 843 -18.30 -27.55 -14.91
N MET A 844 -18.24 -27.81 -13.60
CA MET A 844 -18.48 -26.76 -12.59
C MET A 844 -17.33 -25.75 -12.55
N GLY A 845 -16.08 -26.20 -12.62
CA GLY A 845 -14.93 -25.30 -12.69
C GLY A 845 -14.93 -24.45 -13.97
N ALA A 846 -15.30 -25.05 -15.11
CA ALA A 846 -15.47 -24.33 -16.37
C ALA A 846 -16.56 -23.26 -16.30
N GLU A 847 -17.74 -23.60 -15.77
CA GLU A 847 -18.87 -22.67 -15.64
C GLU A 847 -18.55 -21.50 -14.71
N ALA A 848 -17.87 -21.74 -13.58
CA ALA A 848 -17.42 -20.68 -12.69
C ALA A 848 -16.42 -19.72 -13.36
N LEU A 849 -15.53 -20.23 -14.22
CA LEU A 849 -14.58 -19.42 -14.97
C LEU A 849 -15.25 -18.65 -16.12
N TYR A 850 -16.25 -19.25 -16.77
CA TYR A 850 -17.06 -18.57 -17.78
C TYR A 850 -17.87 -17.41 -17.19
N LEU A 851 -18.43 -17.58 -15.99
CA LEU A 851 -19.09 -16.49 -15.26
C LEU A 851 -18.11 -15.35 -14.94
N LYS A 852 -16.91 -15.66 -14.44
CA LYS A 852 -15.88 -14.64 -14.19
C LYS A 852 -15.44 -13.91 -15.47
N ALA A 853 -15.35 -14.63 -16.58
CA ALA A 853 -15.08 -14.01 -17.89
C ALA A 853 -16.24 -13.10 -18.31
N ALA A 854 -17.49 -13.52 -18.11
CA ALA A 854 -18.66 -12.68 -18.34
C ALA A 854 -18.63 -11.42 -17.47
N ASP A 855 -18.35 -11.54 -16.17
CA ASP A 855 -18.24 -10.40 -15.23
C ASP A 855 -17.12 -9.43 -15.60
N ALA A 856 -16.06 -9.92 -16.25
CA ALA A 856 -15.00 -9.12 -16.81
C ALA A 856 -15.37 -8.34 -18.08
N GLY A 857 -16.56 -8.55 -18.64
CA GLY A 857 -16.99 -7.99 -19.93
C GLY A 857 -16.61 -8.84 -21.14
N LEU A 858 -16.24 -10.11 -20.92
CA LEU A 858 -15.79 -11.05 -21.93
C LEU A 858 -16.81 -12.18 -22.17
N ALA A 859 -18.09 -11.93 -21.91
CA ALA A 859 -19.13 -12.95 -22.06
C ALA A 859 -19.21 -13.52 -23.48
N TRP A 860 -18.86 -12.72 -24.48
CA TRP A 860 -18.86 -13.14 -25.89
C TRP A 860 -17.86 -14.28 -26.18
N LEU A 861 -16.80 -14.44 -25.39
CA LEU A 861 -15.81 -15.52 -25.54
C LEU A 861 -16.34 -16.89 -25.14
N VAL A 862 -17.50 -16.97 -24.50
CA VAL A 862 -17.98 -18.19 -23.85
C VAL A 862 -19.26 -18.76 -24.49
N ASN A 863 -19.57 -18.29 -25.70
CA ASN A 863 -20.81 -18.57 -26.43
C ASN A 863 -22.06 -18.35 -25.56
N PRO A 864 -22.27 -17.10 -25.11
CA PRO A 864 -23.17 -16.82 -24.00
C PRO A 864 -24.65 -17.05 -24.37
N ALA A 865 -25.02 -16.95 -25.65
CA ALA A 865 -26.38 -17.24 -26.13
C ALA A 865 -26.77 -18.72 -25.99
N GLN A 866 -25.82 -19.64 -26.07
CA GLN A 866 -26.07 -21.06 -25.84
C GLN A 866 -26.17 -21.38 -24.35
N ARG A 867 -25.43 -20.65 -23.50
CA ARG A 867 -25.33 -20.92 -22.06
C ARG A 867 -26.40 -20.20 -21.24
N TRP A 868 -26.67 -18.94 -21.56
CA TRP A 868 -27.58 -18.06 -20.82
C TRP A 868 -28.52 -17.31 -21.80
N PRO A 869 -29.46 -17.99 -22.47
CA PRO A 869 -30.22 -17.41 -23.59
C PRO A 869 -30.92 -16.06 -23.31
N ASN A 870 -31.26 -15.76 -22.05
CA ASN A 870 -31.93 -14.52 -21.65
C ASN A 870 -31.03 -13.56 -20.86
N GLY A 871 -29.71 -13.80 -20.84
CA GLY A 871 -28.74 -13.02 -20.07
C GLY A 871 -28.46 -13.57 -18.67
N LEU A 872 -27.67 -12.79 -17.93
CA LEU A 872 -27.33 -13.01 -16.53
C LEU A 872 -27.86 -11.87 -15.66
N ASP A 873 -28.26 -12.19 -14.43
CA ASP A 873 -28.56 -11.22 -13.38
C ASP A 873 -27.24 -10.70 -12.77
N PRO A 874 -27.23 -9.53 -12.10
CA PRO A 874 -26.00 -8.95 -11.53
C PRO A 874 -25.19 -9.89 -10.64
N ASP A 875 -25.86 -10.80 -9.91
CA ASP A 875 -25.26 -11.83 -9.06
C ASP A 875 -24.66 -13.03 -9.83
N GLY A 876 -24.82 -13.05 -11.16
CA GLY A 876 -24.32 -14.11 -12.04
C GLY A 876 -25.31 -15.26 -12.25
N ALA A 877 -26.54 -15.18 -11.71
CA ALA A 877 -27.57 -16.18 -11.98
C ALA A 877 -28.11 -16.06 -13.42
N PRO A 878 -28.44 -17.18 -14.11
CA PRO A 878 -29.11 -17.11 -15.41
C PRO A 878 -30.48 -16.44 -15.30
N THR A 879 -30.69 -15.40 -16.11
CA THR A 879 -31.95 -14.66 -16.12
C THR A 879 -33.08 -15.52 -16.71
N PRO A 880 -34.28 -15.53 -16.10
CA PRO A 880 -35.45 -16.19 -16.69
C PRO A 880 -35.93 -15.48 -17.98
N PRO A 881 -36.71 -16.16 -18.84
CA PRO A 881 -37.26 -15.55 -20.05
C PRO A 881 -38.03 -14.27 -19.76
N TRP A 882 -37.77 -13.23 -20.55
CA TRP A 882 -38.40 -11.92 -20.37
C TRP A 882 -39.89 -12.00 -20.75
N ARG A 883 -40.75 -11.27 -20.03
CA ARG A 883 -42.19 -11.19 -20.31
C ARG A 883 -42.57 -9.84 -20.87
#